data_AF-S9SB63-F1
#
_entry.id   AF-S9SB63-F1
#
_cell.length_a   1.000
_cell.length_b   1.000
_cell.length_c   1.000
_cell.angle_alpha   90.00
_cell.angle_beta   90.00
_cell.angle_gamma   90.00
#
_symmetry.space_group_name_H-M   'P 1'
#
loop_
_entity.id
_entity.type
_entity.pdbx_description
1 polymer ?
#
loop_
_entity_poly.entity_id
_entity_poly.type
_entity_poly.pdbx_seq_one_letter_code
_entity_poly.pdbx_strand_id
1 'polypeptide(L)'
;MEGTGIAVVILAAGAGTRMESDRPKVLHELGGAPLLHHAMRTAAAIGPERVVVVTGVGAEAVEAAARAFDPDAVCVRQAEQLGTAHAVQQAAAALADHGGDVLVLYGDTPFVRPETIEAMQQARARADIVVLGFETADPQARYGRLVTDEGDGLLGIVEWKDADAATRAIRLCNSGVLLAEGAFLFALLREVDRANAAGEYYLTDVVALARGRGLRATVVRCEEAETLGVNSRAELRAAEAALQARMRAQALEDGVSMPLPETVVFAYDTVVGRDAVIESHVVFGPGVTVESGARIRAFSHLEGCHVSRGAIVGPFARLRPGAELAEAVHVGNFVEVKAAVLHEGVKVNHLSYVGDAEVGERTNIGAGTITCNYDGVSKHRTVIGREAFIGSDTMLVAPVRLGDGAVTASGSVITEDVPAGALALGRARQVVKPGLGARLMERLRAAKAARTKAPPGTGTGTGTGTGTGTGTGTGNDDGRGGLMCGIVGILGRHEVAPLLVEALRRLEYRGYDSAGVATVHEGRLDRRRAVGKLVNLSDLLVHAPLPGRSGIGHTRWATHGGPVEANAHPHRAGRVCVVHNGIIENFRELRAWAATQGLATESETDSEMVAVLCDHFLARGASPAEAVDRTLERVTGAYALAFLFEGEEDLLIVARKGSPLAIGHGEGEMFVGSDALALAPLTDRITYLEDGDRAVITRAGAEIRDAAGRPVSRPIRRIALDAVQVDKAGHRHFMAKEIAEQPGRLQDVLSHYLGEGGVRLPEGLDFRDYDRVTMVACGTAAYACQVARYWFEQVARLPAEVDVASEFRYRERPCHRGRWRCSSASRARRPTRWQRCATAGGGRRGRWRWSMWPNPPSPGRRTWCCRSWQGGRSASPRPRPLPVSLRFWGFWRCGRPRIAGRCPPPPMRRRWRRCRCCRASSTGRWTSRGRRGASPPIWPRRATSCSWGRGRMYPLALEGALKLKEISYIHAEGHASGELKHGPIALVDPLVPVIVLAPRDELFEKSVSNMQEVMARGGRVLLVTDRAGAQEAGEGVWETLVMPEIAPLWAPILYAVPAQLLAYHTAVAKGTDVDQPRNLAKSVTVE
;
A
#
# COMPACT_ATOMS: atom_id res chain seq x y z
N MET A 1 -32.24 21.36 -54.84
CA MET A 1 -33.27 21.01 -53.85
C MET A 1 -32.79 21.58 -52.55
N GLU A 2 -33.44 22.64 -52.08
CA GLU A 2 -33.19 23.24 -50.76
C GLU A 2 -33.25 22.13 -49.71
N GLY A 3 -32.19 21.97 -48.92
CA GLY A 3 -32.02 20.82 -48.05
C GLY A 3 -33.10 20.82 -46.97
N THR A 4 -34.02 19.85 -47.04
CA THR A 4 -34.92 19.53 -45.93
C THR A 4 -34.07 19.13 -44.73
N GLY A 5 -34.10 19.93 -43.66
CA GLY A 5 -33.28 19.67 -42.47
C GLY A 5 -33.67 18.39 -41.75
N ILE A 6 -32.78 17.93 -40.86
CA ILE A 6 -32.98 16.71 -40.07
C ILE A 6 -33.32 17.06 -38.62
N ALA A 7 -34.36 16.43 -38.09
CA ALA A 7 -34.68 16.45 -36.67
C ALA A 7 -34.30 15.10 -36.04
N VAL A 8 -33.85 15.12 -34.78
CA VAL A 8 -33.44 13.90 -34.07
C VAL A 8 -34.36 13.69 -32.87
N VAL A 9 -34.91 12.48 -32.76
CA VAL A 9 -35.69 12.02 -31.60
C VAL A 9 -34.85 10.99 -30.84
N ILE A 10 -34.48 11.30 -29.60
CA ILE A 10 -33.69 10.40 -28.74
C ILE A 10 -34.61 9.75 -27.70
N LEU A 11 -34.73 8.43 -27.75
CA LEU A 11 -35.55 7.64 -26.84
C LEU A 11 -34.80 7.41 -25.52
N ALA A 12 -35.28 8.03 -24.43
CA ALA A 12 -34.66 8.00 -23.11
C ALA A 12 -35.65 7.66 -21.97
N ALA A 13 -36.82 7.12 -22.31
CA ALA A 13 -37.92 6.85 -21.38
C ALA A 13 -37.82 5.52 -20.61
N GLY A 14 -36.87 4.65 -20.95
CA GLY A 14 -36.79 3.28 -20.44
C GLY A 14 -36.40 3.19 -18.95
N ALA A 15 -37.17 2.39 -18.19
CA ALA A 15 -36.96 2.17 -16.76
C ALA A 15 -35.65 1.44 -16.40
N GLY A 16 -35.05 0.69 -17.33
CA GLY A 16 -33.76 0.04 -17.10
C GLY A 16 -33.76 -1.05 -16.04
N THR A 17 -34.83 -1.84 -15.92
CA THR A 17 -35.02 -2.83 -14.84
C THR A 17 -33.86 -3.82 -14.67
N ARG A 18 -33.12 -4.14 -15.75
CA ARG A 18 -31.93 -5.01 -15.74
C ARG A 18 -30.65 -4.35 -15.22
N MET A 19 -30.66 -3.04 -14.95
CA MET A 19 -29.53 -2.30 -14.37
C MET A 19 -29.44 -2.43 -12.85
N GLU A 20 -30.53 -2.86 -12.20
CA GLU A 20 -30.67 -2.94 -10.73
C GLU A 20 -30.19 -1.65 -10.06
N SER A 21 -30.84 -0.53 -10.41
CA SER A 21 -30.43 0.82 -10.05
C SER A 21 -31.65 1.74 -9.99
N ASP A 22 -31.70 2.62 -8.99
CA ASP A 22 -32.70 3.70 -8.91
C ASP A 22 -32.40 4.84 -9.91
N ARG A 23 -31.17 4.90 -10.45
CA ARG A 23 -30.77 5.85 -11.48
C ARG A 23 -31.30 5.38 -12.86
N PRO A 24 -31.96 6.24 -13.65
CA PRO A 24 -32.41 5.91 -15.00
C PRO A 24 -31.28 5.35 -15.87
N LYS A 25 -31.59 4.36 -16.72
CA LYS A 25 -30.62 3.63 -17.57
C LYS A 25 -29.67 4.57 -18.33
N VAL A 26 -30.25 5.55 -19.01
CA VAL A 26 -29.53 6.51 -19.86
C VAL A 26 -28.61 7.46 -19.10
N LEU A 27 -28.75 7.53 -17.77
CA LEU A 27 -27.90 8.35 -16.91
C LEU A 27 -26.69 7.61 -16.37
N HIS A 28 -26.57 6.30 -16.56
CA HIS A 28 -25.34 5.59 -16.19
C HIS A 28 -24.15 6.13 -17.02
N GLU A 29 -22.99 6.20 -16.37
CA GLU A 29 -21.83 6.86 -16.94
C GLU A 29 -20.94 5.88 -17.71
N LEU A 30 -20.52 6.33 -18.89
CA LEU A 30 -19.58 5.68 -19.80
C LEU A 30 -18.52 6.72 -20.17
N GLY A 31 -17.25 6.45 -19.90
CA GLY A 31 -16.16 7.41 -20.09
C GLY A 31 -16.36 8.71 -19.28
N GLY A 32 -17.02 8.66 -18.12
CA GLY A 32 -17.27 9.83 -17.28
C GLY A 32 -18.45 10.72 -17.71
N ALA A 33 -19.26 10.29 -18.70
CA ALA A 33 -20.50 10.99 -19.07
C ALA A 33 -21.70 10.04 -19.17
N PRO A 34 -22.93 10.52 -18.88
CA PRO A 34 -24.18 9.79 -19.12
C PRO A 34 -24.25 9.18 -20.53
N LEU A 35 -24.79 7.95 -20.66
CA LEU A 35 -25.07 7.32 -21.97
C LEU A 35 -25.86 8.24 -22.91
N LEU A 36 -26.81 9.01 -22.37
CA LEU A 36 -27.56 10.02 -23.11
C LEU A 36 -26.65 11.03 -23.82
N HIS A 37 -25.58 11.50 -23.17
CA HIS A 37 -24.66 12.49 -23.75
C HIS A 37 -23.89 11.92 -24.94
N HIS A 38 -23.64 10.61 -24.99
CA HIS A 38 -23.03 9.99 -26.17
C HIS A 38 -23.97 10.05 -27.37
N ALA A 39 -25.25 9.71 -27.18
CA ALA A 39 -26.25 9.82 -28.25
C ALA A 39 -26.48 11.28 -28.69
N MET A 40 -26.53 12.22 -27.74
CA MET A 40 -26.65 13.65 -28.03
C MET A 40 -25.43 14.20 -28.77
N ARG A 41 -24.22 13.72 -28.45
CA ARG A 41 -23.00 14.09 -29.19
C ARG A 41 -23.02 13.58 -30.62
N THR A 42 -23.45 12.33 -30.84
CA THR A 42 -23.65 11.81 -32.19
C THR A 42 -24.70 12.61 -32.95
N ALA A 43 -25.80 13.00 -32.29
CA ALA A 43 -26.80 13.87 -32.87
C ALA A 43 -26.24 15.27 -33.19
N ALA A 44 -25.45 15.88 -32.30
CA ALA A 44 -24.87 17.20 -32.54
C ALA A 44 -23.90 17.22 -33.74
N ALA A 45 -23.17 16.12 -33.96
CA ALA A 45 -22.19 16.01 -35.05
C ALA A 45 -22.81 16.13 -36.46
N ILE A 46 -24.09 15.78 -36.63
CA ILE A 46 -24.80 15.87 -37.92
C ILE A 46 -25.54 17.21 -38.12
N GLY A 47 -25.42 18.14 -37.16
CA GLY A 47 -26.03 19.48 -37.23
C GLY A 47 -27.56 19.51 -37.40
N PRO A 48 -28.35 18.89 -36.50
CA PRO A 48 -29.80 18.80 -36.63
C PRO A 48 -30.48 20.14 -36.36
N GLU A 49 -31.61 20.40 -37.01
CA GLU A 49 -32.42 21.59 -36.75
C GLU A 49 -33.08 21.54 -35.36
N ARG A 50 -33.35 20.32 -34.87
CA ARG A 50 -33.98 20.10 -33.57
C ARG A 50 -33.58 18.77 -32.97
N VAL A 51 -33.32 18.77 -31.66
CA VAL A 51 -33.12 17.56 -30.86
C VAL A 51 -34.26 17.45 -29.86
N VAL A 52 -35.03 16.37 -29.96
CA VAL A 52 -36.15 16.05 -29.06
C VAL A 52 -35.79 14.82 -28.22
N VAL A 53 -35.70 14.99 -26.90
CA VAL A 53 -35.42 13.90 -25.96
C VAL A 53 -36.73 13.42 -25.34
N VAL A 54 -37.08 12.15 -25.58
CA VAL A 54 -38.27 11.53 -25.01
C VAL A 54 -37.92 10.93 -23.65
N THR A 55 -38.49 11.49 -22.60
CA THR A 55 -38.23 11.12 -21.20
C THR A 55 -39.38 10.32 -20.60
N GLY A 56 -39.14 9.57 -19.53
CA GLY A 56 -40.13 8.71 -18.88
C GLY A 56 -39.81 8.53 -17.41
N VAL A 57 -39.36 7.35 -17.00
CA VAL A 57 -38.96 7.08 -15.62
C VAL A 57 -37.77 7.98 -15.22
N GLY A 58 -37.92 8.74 -14.13
CA GLY A 58 -36.91 9.69 -13.67
C GLY A 58 -36.72 10.90 -14.59
N ALA A 59 -37.78 11.32 -15.31
CA ALA A 59 -37.77 12.39 -16.30
C ALA A 59 -36.99 13.64 -15.86
N GLU A 60 -37.21 14.14 -14.63
CA GLU A 60 -36.54 15.36 -14.15
C GLU A 60 -35.01 15.28 -14.20
N ALA A 61 -34.43 14.13 -13.81
CA ALA A 61 -32.99 13.92 -13.85
C ALA A 61 -32.48 13.78 -15.29
N VAL A 62 -33.26 13.15 -16.17
CA VAL A 62 -32.92 12.98 -17.59
C VAL A 62 -32.99 14.31 -18.33
N GLU A 63 -34.02 15.12 -18.07
CA GLU A 63 -34.16 16.47 -18.61
C GLU A 63 -33.02 17.39 -18.14
N ALA A 64 -32.65 17.33 -16.85
CA ALA A 64 -31.54 18.10 -16.33
C ALA A 64 -30.21 17.72 -17.01
N ALA A 65 -29.98 16.42 -17.24
CA ALA A 65 -28.80 15.95 -17.96
C ALA A 65 -28.81 16.39 -19.43
N ALA A 66 -29.96 16.32 -20.12
CA ALA A 66 -30.08 16.78 -21.51
C ALA A 66 -29.77 18.29 -21.63
N ARG A 67 -30.42 19.11 -20.79
CA ARG A 67 -30.21 20.58 -20.77
C ARG A 67 -28.80 21.00 -20.35
N ALA A 68 -28.11 20.16 -19.57
CA ALA A 68 -26.71 20.40 -19.22
C ALA A 68 -25.76 20.18 -20.41
N PHE A 69 -26.13 19.34 -21.38
CA PHE A 69 -25.36 19.13 -22.61
C PHE A 69 -25.74 20.15 -23.69
N ASP A 70 -27.04 20.32 -23.92
CA ASP A 70 -27.60 21.26 -24.89
C ASP A 70 -28.77 22.01 -24.23
N PRO A 71 -28.57 23.30 -23.87
CA PRO A 71 -29.61 24.13 -23.27
C PRO A 71 -30.89 24.24 -24.10
N ASP A 72 -30.80 24.06 -25.43
CA ASP A 72 -31.91 24.20 -26.38
C ASP A 72 -32.63 22.86 -26.65
N ALA A 73 -32.18 21.76 -26.04
CA ALA A 73 -32.79 20.45 -26.22
C ALA A 73 -34.25 20.42 -25.72
N VAL A 74 -35.16 20.04 -26.62
CA VAL A 74 -36.60 19.94 -26.31
C VAL A 74 -36.87 18.60 -25.63
N CYS A 75 -37.43 18.62 -24.42
CA CYS A 75 -37.77 17.40 -23.69
C CYS A 75 -39.28 17.16 -23.71
N VAL A 76 -39.71 15.98 -24.16
CA VAL A 76 -41.11 15.54 -24.13
C VAL A 76 -41.26 14.34 -23.18
N ARG A 77 -42.40 14.22 -22.49
CA ARG A 77 -42.63 13.18 -21.48
C ARG A 77 -43.56 12.10 -22.01
N GLN A 78 -43.09 10.86 -21.98
CA GLN A 78 -43.90 9.67 -22.14
C GLN A 78 -44.45 9.26 -20.77
N ALA A 79 -45.63 9.77 -20.41
CA ALA A 79 -46.26 9.53 -19.11
C ALA A 79 -46.55 8.03 -18.89
N GLU A 80 -47.10 7.35 -19.90
CA GLU A 80 -47.35 5.91 -19.91
C GLU A 80 -46.37 5.22 -20.89
N GLN A 81 -45.55 4.29 -20.40
CA GLN A 81 -44.55 3.60 -21.24
C GLN A 81 -45.20 2.44 -22.03
N LEU A 82 -45.99 2.79 -23.05
CA LEU A 82 -46.75 1.85 -23.88
C LEU A 82 -45.97 1.25 -25.07
N GLY A 83 -44.66 1.52 -25.20
CA GLY A 83 -43.82 1.00 -26.29
C GLY A 83 -42.97 2.07 -26.99
N THR A 84 -42.12 1.65 -27.94
CA THR A 84 -41.17 2.51 -28.66
C THR A 84 -41.84 3.40 -29.71
N ALA A 85 -42.86 2.91 -30.42
CA ALA A 85 -43.64 3.74 -31.34
C ALA A 85 -44.40 4.85 -30.58
N HIS A 86 -45.01 4.50 -29.44
CA HIS A 86 -45.65 5.48 -28.56
C HIS A 86 -44.67 6.54 -28.04
N ALA A 87 -43.41 6.16 -27.80
CA ALA A 87 -42.36 7.09 -27.35
C ALA A 87 -42.03 8.11 -28.45
N VAL A 88 -41.79 7.66 -29.68
CA VAL A 88 -41.57 8.56 -30.83
C VAL A 88 -42.77 9.46 -31.05
N GLN A 89 -43.99 8.94 -30.88
CA GLN A 89 -45.21 9.72 -31.07
C GLN A 89 -45.38 10.89 -30.09
N GLN A 90 -44.74 10.85 -28.91
CA GLN A 90 -44.73 12.00 -28.00
C GLN A 90 -43.99 13.21 -28.58
N ALA A 91 -43.09 13.00 -29.54
CA ALA A 91 -42.37 14.07 -30.22
C ALA A 91 -43.22 14.76 -31.31
N ALA A 92 -44.39 14.23 -31.67
CA ALA A 92 -45.20 14.75 -32.79
C ALA A 92 -45.58 16.23 -32.63
N ALA A 93 -45.96 16.66 -31.42
CA ALA A 93 -46.30 18.06 -31.16
C ALA A 93 -45.06 18.97 -31.23
N ALA A 94 -43.90 18.47 -30.81
CA ALA A 94 -42.64 19.21 -30.83
C ALA A 94 -42.00 19.27 -32.23
N LEU A 95 -42.52 18.51 -33.19
CA LEU A 95 -42.04 18.43 -34.58
C LEU A 95 -43.16 18.74 -35.60
N ALA A 96 -44.28 19.35 -35.17
CA ALA A 96 -45.43 19.61 -36.03
C ALA A 96 -45.14 20.63 -37.16
N ASP A 97 -44.17 21.52 -36.94
CA ASP A 97 -43.65 22.52 -37.87
C ASP A 97 -42.43 22.03 -38.67
N HIS A 98 -41.95 20.81 -38.42
CA HIS A 98 -40.81 20.21 -39.12
C HIS A 98 -41.27 19.42 -40.34
N GLY A 99 -40.84 19.84 -41.54
CA GLY A 99 -41.19 19.18 -42.81
C GLY A 99 -40.11 18.27 -43.39
N GLY A 100 -39.02 18.01 -42.66
CA GLY A 100 -37.87 17.23 -43.13
C GLY A 100 -37.79 15.81 -42.56
N ASP A 101 -36.61 15.22 -42.66
CA ASP A 101 -36.37 13.86 -42.16
C ASP A 101 -36.28 13.85 -40.62
N VAL A 102 -36.72 12.74 -40.02
CA VAL A 102 -36.66 12.46 -38.59
C VAL A 102 -35.80 11.21 -38.37
N LEU A 103 -34.71 11.38 -37.62
CA LEU A 103 -33.85 10.29 -37.15
C LEU A 103 -34.23 9.89 -35.73
N VAL A 104 -34.50 8.62 -35.50
CA VAL A 104 -34.77 8.06 -34.18
C VAL A 104 -33.51 7.36 -33.65
N LEU A 105 -33.00 7.85 -32.52
CA LEU A 105 -31.86 7.28 -31.79
C LEU A 105 -32.30 6.76 -30.42
N TYR A 106 -31.50 5.86 -29.85
CA TYR A 106 -31.71 5.32 -28.51
C TYR A 106 -30.67 5.92 -27.56
N GLY A 107 -31.13 6.42 -26.40
CA GLY A 107 -30.24 7.03 -25.41
C GLY A 107 -29.28 6.04 -24.72
N ASP A 108 -29.45 4.74 -24.96
CA ASP A 108 -28.62 3.65 -24.42
C ASP A 108 -27.72 2.97 -25.46
N THR A 109 -27.66 3.47 -26.70
CA THR A 109 -26.76 2.99 -27.77
C THR A 109 -25.66 4.04 -28.03
N PRO A 110 -24.57 4.05 -27.24
CA PRO A 110 -23.61 5.17 -27.21
C PRO A 110 -22.61 5.20 -28.36
N PHE A 111 -22.55 4.17 -29.23
CA PHE A 111 -21.45 4.01 -30.19
C PHE A 111 -21.81 4.32 -31.64
N VAL A 112 -23.06 4.65 -31.96
CA VAL A 112 -23.49 5.07 -33.29
C VAL A 112 -22.61 6.21 -33.78
N ARG A 113 -22.03 6.02 -34.97
CA ARG A 113 -21.07 6.93 -35.58
C ARG A 113 -21.76 7.95 -36.49
N PRO A 114 -21.25 9.19 -36.59
CA PRO A 114 -21.76 10.18 -37.54
C PRO A 114 -21.74 9.66 -38.99
N GLU A 115 -20.67 8.97 -39.40
CA GLU A 115 -20.50 8.45 -40.75
C GLU A 115 -21.59 7.42 -41.13
N THR A 116 -22.05 6.64 -40.14
CA THR A 116 -23.16 5.69 -40.32
C THR A 116 -24.49 6.41 -40.54
N ILE A 117 -24.72 7.52 -39.84
CA ILE A 117 -25.91 8.34 -40.03
C ILE A 117 -25.88 9.01 -41.41
N GLU A 118 -24.72 9.50 -41.86
CA GLU A 118 -24.54 10.04 -43.21
C GLU A 118 -24.88 8.98 -44.28
N ALA A 119 -24.44 7.73 -44.09
CA ALA A 119 -24.81 6.62 -44.98
C ALA A 119 -26.33 6.36 -44.98
N MET A 120 -27.01 6.49 -43.85
CA MET A 120 -28.48 6.42 -43.78
C MET A 120 -29.16 7.56 -44.53
N GLN A 121 -28.65 8.79 -44.41
CA GLN A 121 -29.17 9.95 -45.16
C GLN A 121 -29.01 9.75 -46.68
N GLN A 122 -27.88 9.19 -47.13
CA GLN A 122 -27.67 8.84 -48.53
C GLN A 122 -28.66 7.77 -49.02
N ALA A 123 -28.93 6.75 -48.20
CA ALA A 123 -29.92 5.71 -48.51
C ALA A 123 -31.35 6.27 -48.54
N ARG A 124 -31.66 7.27 -47.71
CA ARG A 124 -32.98 7.92 -47.62
C ARG A 124 -33.38 8.61 -48.93
N ALA A 125 -32.42 9.05 -49.74
CA ALA A 125 -32.71 9.56 -51.09
C ALA A 125 -33.35 8.53 -52.03
N ARG A 126 -33.25 7.23 -51.73
CA ARG A 126 -33.72 6.12 -52.58
C ARG A 126 -34.82 5.25 -51.94
N ALA A 127 -35.06 5.40 -50.65
CA ALA A 127 -36.05 4.62 -49.89
C ALA A 127 -36.78 5.51 -48.89
N ASP A 128 -38.07 5.29 -48.68
CA ASP A 128 -38.96 6.07 -47.81
C ASP A 128 -38.67 5.87 -46.31
N ILE A 129 -38.21 4.67 -45.95
CA ILE A 129 -37.73 4.33 -44.61
C ILE A 129 -36.37 3.66 -44.70
N VAL A 130 -35.43 4.11 -43.87
CA VAL A 130 -34.11 3.50 -43.71
C VAL A 130 -33.95 3.03 -42.28
N VAL A 131 -33.57 1.77 -42.11
CA VAL A 131 -33.30 1.17 -40.80
C VAL A 131 -31.83 0.80 -40.70
N LEU A 132 -31.22 1.00 -39.55
CA LEU A 132 -29.87 0.54 -39.30
C LEU A 132 -29.89 -0.89 -38.76
N GLY A 133 -29.16 -1.78 -39.43
CA GLY A 133 -29.00 -3.18 -39.06
C GLY A 133 -27.53 -3.56 -38.85
N PHE A 134 -27.32 -4.70 -38.22
CA PHE A 134 -26.01 -5.32 -38.03
C PHE A 134 -26.13 -6.84 -38.10
N GLU A 135 -25.04 -7.52 -38.45
CA GLU A 135 -25.00 -8.98 -38.37
C GLU A 135 -24.55 -9.41 -36.98
N THR A 136 -25.38 -10.19 -36.28
CA THR A 136 -24.98 -10.69 -34.96
C THR A 136 -24.05 -11.90 -35.08
N ALA A 137 -23.02 -11.93 -34.24
CA ALA A 137 -22.17 -13.11 -34.07
C ALA A 137 -22.91 -14.26 -33.36
N ASP A 138 -23.86 -13.95 -32.48
CA ASP A 138 -24.63 -14.90 -31.67
C ASP A 138 -26.04 -15.14 -32.26
N PRO A 139 -26.31 -16.33 -32.84
CA PRO A 139 -27.63 -16.66 -33.37
C PRO A 139 -28.76 -16.61 -32.33
N GLN A 140 -28.45 -16.68 -31.02
CA GLN A 140 -29.42 -16.61 -29.93
C GLN A 140 -29.61 -15.20 -29.35
N ALA A 141 -28.94 -14.18 -29.92
CA ALA A 141 -29.09 -12.81 -29.47
C ALA A 141 -30.54 -12.34 -29.65
N ARG A 142 -31.11 -11.74 -28.59
CA ARG A 142 -32.54 -11.40 -28.48
C ARG A 142 -32.94 -10.09 -29.19
N TYR A 143 -32.33 -9.78 -30.32
CA TYR A 143 -32.67 -8.62 -31.16
C TYR A 143 -33.80 -8.94 -32.14
N GLY A 144 -34.54 -7.92 -32.59
CA GLY A 144 -35.47 -8.08 -33.73
C GLY A 144 -34.71 -8.46 -35.00
N ARG A 145 -35.31 -9.29 -35.86
CA ARG A 145 -34.72 -9.78 -37.11
C ARG A 145 -35.24 -8.99 -38.29
N LEU A 146 -34.32 -8.54 -39.15
CA LEU A 146 -34.64 -7.80 -40.36
C LEU A 146 -34.89 -8.79 -41.50
N VAL A 147 -36.12 -8.85 -42.00
CA VAL A 147 -36.51 -9.73 -43.11
C VAL A 147 -36.37 -8.93 -44.40
N THR A 148 -35.47 -9.35 -45.28
CA THR A 148 -35.18 -8.69 -46.57
C THR A 148 -35.60 -9.55 -47.76
N ASP A 149 -35.86 -8.92 -48.90
CA ASP A 149 -35.98 -9.59 -50.19
C ASP A 149 -34.61 -9.85 -50.84
N GLU A 150 -34.60 -10.45 -52.04
CA GLU A 150 -33.38 -10.76 -52.81
C GLU A 150 -32.60 -9.51 -53.28
N GLY A 151 -33.16 -8.31 -53.15
CA GLY A 151 -32.59 -7.03 -53.59
C GLY A 151 -32.25 -6.05 -52.46
N ASP A 152 -32.05 -6.54 -51.22
CA ASP A 152 -31.82 -5.74 -50.00
C ASP A 152 -32.98 -4.80 -49.61
N GLY A 153 -34.18 -5.02 -50.18
CA GLY A 153 -35.41 -4.37 -49.77
C GLY A 153 -35.91 -4.91 -48.44
N LEU A 154 -36.18 -4.04 -47.47
CA LEU A 154 -36.64 -4.45 -46.15
C LEU A 154 -38.15 -4.73 -46.19
N LEU A 155 -38.54 -5.98 -45.97
CA LEU A 155 -39.94 -6.43 -45.99
C LEU A 155 -40.64 -6.22 -44.65
N GLY A 156 -39.91 -6.35 -43.55
CA GLY A 156 -40.44 -6.21 -42.20
C GLY A 156 -39.39 -6.47 -41.13
N ILE A 157 -39.73 -6.17 -39.89
CA ILE A 157 -38.88 -6.43 -38.73
C ILE A 157 -39.70 -7.25 -37.75
N VAL A 158 -39.18 -8.41 -37.34
CA VAL A 158 -39.88 -9.31 -36.42
C VAL A 158 -39.11 -9.36 -35.11
N GLU A 159 -39.77 -8.96 -34.01
CA GLU A 159 -39.16 -9.02 -32.68
C GLU A 159 -38.85 -10.46 -32.26
N TRP A 160 -37.79 -10.64 -31.45
CA TRP A 160 -37.31 -11.98 -31.09
C TRP A 160 -38.38 -12.87 -30.43
N LYS A 161 -39.30 -12.26 -29.67
CA LYS A 161 -40.39 -12.97 -28.98
C LYS A 161 -41.44 -13.51 -29.97
N ASP A 162 -41.70 -12.78 -31.05
CA ASP A 162 -42.69 -13.09 -32.07
C ASP A 162 -42.11 -13.92 -33.22
N ALA A 163 -40.78 -13.98 -33.34
CA ALA A 163 -40.07 -14.72 -34.39
C ALA A 163 -40.22 -16.25 -34.25
N ASP A 164 -40.52 -16.93 -35.36
CA ASP A 164 -40.48 -18.38 -35.50
C ASP A 164 -39.04 -18.92 -35.68
N ALA A 165 -38.87 -20.24 -35.77
CA ALA A 165 -37.55 -20.85 -35.88
C ALA A 165 -36.78 -20.42 -37.14
N ALA A 166 -37.48 -20.20 -38.26
CA ALA A 166 -36.86 -19.76 -39.52
C ALA A 166 -36.41 -18.31 -39.43
N THR A 167 -37.24 -17.43 -38.88
CA THR A 167 -36.94 -16.02 -38.68
C THR A 167 -35.80 -15.83 -37.68
N ARG A 168 -35.76 -16.61 -36.59
CA ARG A 168 -34.65 -16.58 -35.61
C ARG A 168 -33.30 -16.99 -36.20
N ALA A 169 -33.28 -17.76 -37.30
CA ALA A 169 -32.05 -18.14 -37.99
C ALA A 169 -31.44 -17.00 -38.82
N ILE A 170 -32.19 -15.92 -39.10
CA ILE A 170 -31.68 -14.73 -39.76
C ILE A 170 -30.63 -14.08 -38.85
N ARG A 171 -29.45 -13.79 -39.40
CA ARG A 171 -28.34 -13.14 -38.66
C ARG A 171 -28.43 -11.62 -38.65
N LEU A 172 -29.15 -11.04 -39.62
CA LEU A 172 -29.33 -9.61 -39.74
C LEU A 172 -30.34 -9.12 -38.69
N CYS A 173 -29.87 -8.30 -37.77
CA CYS A 173 -30.60 -7.82 -36.61
C CYS A 173 -30.89 -6.33 -36.72
N ASN A 174 -32.01 -5.92 -36.12
CA ASN A 174 -32.41 -4.52 -35.98
C ASN A 174 -31.62 -3.85 -34.84
N SER A 175 -31.06 -2.68 -35.11
CA SER A 175 -30.43 -1.84 -34.07
C SER A 175 -31.44 -0.95 -33.32
N GLY A 176 -32.62 -0.73 -33.90
CA GLY A 176 -33.62 0.22 -33.43
C GLY A 176 -33.54 1.59 -34.11
N VAL A 177 -32.39 1.99 -34.67
CA VAL A 177 -32.22 3.30 -35.32
C VAL A 177 -32.98 3.33 -36.65
N LEU A 178 -33.77 4.38 -36.85
CA LEU A 178 -34.67 4.54 -37.99
C LEU A 178 -34.63 5.98 -38.51
N LEU A 179 -34.63 6.15 -39.83
CA LEU A 179 -34.70 7.43 -40.52
C LEU A 179 -35.85 7.40 -41.53
N ALA A 180 -36.74 8.39 -41.46
CA ALA A 180 -37.87 8.54 -42.38
C ALA A 180 -38.31 10.01 -42.45
N GLU A 181 -39.13 10.38 -43.43
CA GLU A 181 -39.74 11.72 -43.48
C GLU A 181 -40.73 11.88 -42.32
N GLY A 182 -40.72 13.04 -41.66
CA GLY A 182 -41.43 13.27 -40.41
C GLY A 182 -42.95 13.11 -40.49
N ALA A 183 -43.60 13.79 -41.42
CA ALA A 183 -45.06 13.74 -41.56
C ALA A 183 -45.54 12.32 -41.87
N PHE A 184 -44.81 11.62 -42.73
CA PHE A 184 -45.04 10.23 -43.08
C PHE A 184 -44.84 9.29 -41.89
N LEU A 185 -43.74 9.42 -41.15
CA LEU A 185 -43.46 8.63 -39.96
C LEU A 185 -44.58 8.77 -38.92
N PHE A 186 -45.02 10.00 -38.61
CA PHE A 186 -46.10 10.23 -37.66
C PHE A 186 -47.48 9.75 -38.16
N ALA A 187 -47.71 9.70 -39.47
CA ALA A 187 -48.91 9.08 -40.02
C ALA A 187 -48.92 7.57 -39.77
N LEU A 188 -47.82 6.87 -40.06
CA LEU A 188 -47.69 5.44 -39.79
C LEU A 188 -47.80 5.10 -38.31
N LEU A 189 -47.18 5.91 -37.43
CA LEU A 189 -47.22 5.67 -35.98
C LEU A 189 -48.64 5.66 -35.40
N ARG A 190 -49.60 6.38 -36.01
CA ARG A 190 -51.02 6.35 -35.58
C ARG A 190 -51.74 5.04 -35.89
N GLU A 191 -51.20 4.24 -36.80
CA GLU A 191 -51.79 2.97 -37.25
C GLU A 191 -51.14 1.75 -36.60
N VAL A 192 -50.03 1.95 -35.87
CA VAL A 192 -49.40 0.88 -35.09
C VAL A 192 -50.37 0.44 -34.00
N ASP A 193 -50.65 -0.86 -33.92
CA ASP A 193 -51.50 -1.45 -32.89
C ASP A 193 -50.66 -2.17 -31.80
N ARG A 194 -51.33 -2.96 -30.95
CA ARG A 194 -50.69 -3.73 -29.86
C ARG A 194 -50.86 -5.24 -30.06
N ALA A 195 -51.12 -5.70 -31.28
CA ALA A 195 -51.38 -7.08 -31.61
C ALA A 195 -50.07 -7.91 -31.73
N ASN A 196 -49.22 -7.84 -30.70
CA ASN A 196 -47.96 -8.60 -30.58
C ASN A 196 -47.87 -9.30 -29.21
N ALA A 197 -46.89 -10.19 -29.04
CA ALA A 197 -46.77 -10.99 -27.81
C ALA A 197 -46.49 -10.18 -26.53
N ALA A 198 -46.07 -8.91 -26.65
CA ALA A 198 -45.83 -8.03 -25.50
C ALA A 198 -46.98 -7.06 -25.21
N GLY A 199 -47.91 -6.85 -26.15
CA GLY A 199 -48.98 -5.87 -26.03
C GLY A 199 -48.50 -4.41 -26.03
N GLU A 200 -47.36 -4.12 -26.69
CA GLU A 200 -46.72 -2.79 -26.74
C GLU A 200 -46.78 -2.21 -28.16
N TYR A 201 -46.75 -0.88 -28.33
CA TYR A 201 -46.64 -0.26 -29.65
C TYR A 201 -45.16 -0.30 -30.13
N TYR A 202 -44.85 -1.14 -31.11
CA TYR A 202 -43.48 -1.31 -31.60
C TYR A 202 -43.16 -0.39 -32.78
N LEU A 203 -42.06 0.37 -32.66
CA LEU A 203 -41.54 1.18 -33.77
C LEU A 203 -41.20 0.32 -34.98
N THR A 204 -40.90 -0.97 -34.80
CA THR A 204 -40.56 -1.91 -35.86
C THR A 204 -41.72 -2.20 -36.82
N ASP A 205 -42.96 -2.05 -36.38
CA ASP A 205 -44.17 -2.32 -37.19
C ASP A 205 -44.37 -1.29 -38.32
N VAL A 206 -43.78 -0.10 -38.23
CA VAL A 206 -43.90 0.95 -39.26
C VAL A 206 -43.35 0.50 -40.61
N VAL A 207 -42.39 -0.43 -40.63
CA VAL A 207 -41.83 -0.99 -41.87
C VAL A 207 -42.87 -1.82 -42.61
N ALA A 208 -43.58 -2.70 -41.91
CA ALA A 208 -44.63 -3.53 -42.51
C ALA A 208 -45.80 -2.68 -43.01
N LEU A 209 -46.21 -1.66 -42.24
CA LEU A 209 -47.25 -0.70 -42.63
C LEU A 209 -46.85 0.11 -43.88
N ALA A 210 -45.59 0.56 -43.96
CA ALA A 210 -45.07 1.26 -45.12
C ALA A 210 -45.09 0.38 -46.38
N ARG A 211 -44.65 -0.89 -46.26
CA ARG A 211 -44.70 -1.86 -47.36
C ARG A 211 -46.12 -2.13 -47.83
N GLY A 212 -47.08 -2.23 -46.90
CA GLY A 212 -48.51 -2.36 -47.22
C GLY A 212 -49.07 -1.20 -48.06
N ARG A 213 -48.42 -0.02 -48.00
CA ARG A 213 -48.76 1.17 -48.81
C ARG A 213 -47.98 1.28 -50.11
N GLY A 214 -47.19 0.27 -50.47
CA GLY A 214 -46.36 0.27 -51.67
C GLY A 214 -45.08 1.12 -51.55
N LEU A 215 -44.70 1.52 -50.33
CA LEU A 215 -43.51 2.34 -50.10
C LEU A 215 -42.25 1.49 -49.94
N ARG A 216 -41.09 2.11 -50.14
CA ARG A 216 -39.79 1.43 -50.15
C ARG A 216 -39.12 1.55 -48.79
N ALA A 217 -38.78 0.43 -48.18
CA ALA A 217 -37.94 0.38 -46.98
C ALA A 217 -36.62 -0.32 -47.29
N THR A 218 -35.52 0.13 -46.70
CA THR A 218 -34.19 -0.45 -46.89
C THR A 218 -33.40 -0.51 -45.57
N VAL A 219 -32.27 -1.22 -45.61
CA VAL A 219 -31.38 -1.41 -44.47
C VAL A 219 -29.98 -0.88 -44.78
N VAL A 220 -29.40 -0.09 -43.88
CA VAL A 220 -27.97 0.22 -43.85
C VAL A 220 -27.31 -0.70 -42.84
N ARG A 221 -26.17 -1.30 -43.19
CA ARG A 221 -25.46 -2.26 -42.33
C ARG A 221 -24.28 -1.58 -41.63
N CYS A 222 -24.08 -1.88 -40.35
CA CYS A 222 -22.94 -1.44 -39.55
C CYS A 222 -22.32 -2.59 -38.74
N GLU A 223 -21.22 -2.30 -38.05
CA GLU A 223 -20.59 -3.27 -37.15
C GLU A 223 -21.44 -3.49 -35.89
N GLU A 224 -21.54 -4.73 -35.41
CA GLU A 224 -22.32 -5.08 -34.20
C GLU A 224 -21.90 -4.25 -32.96
N ALA A 225 -20.62 -3.89 -32.85
CA ALA A 225 -20.10 -3.09 -31.75
C ALA A 225 -20.65 -1.64 -31.72
N GLU A 226 -21.05 -1.10 -32.87
CA GLU A 226 -21.60 0.25 -33.01
C GLU A 226 -23.01 0.36 -32.43
N THR A 227 -23.77 -0.72 -32.50
CA THR A 227 -25.17 -0.81 -32.08
C THR A 227 -25.33 -1.48 -30.70
N LEU A 228 -24.25 -1.55 -29.92
CA LEU A 228 -24.26 -2.14 -28.59
C LEU A 228 -25.16 -1.32 -27.64
N GLY A 229 -26.37 -1.80 -27.38
CA GLY A 229 -27.28 -1.24 -26.39
C GLY A 229 -26.90 -1.64 -24.96
N VAL A 230 -26.71 -0.66 -24.07
CA VAL A 230 -26.31 -0.90 -22.69
C VAL A 230 -27.54 -1.05 -21.78
N ASN A 231 -27.89 -2.30 -21.49
CA ASN A 231 -29.06 -2.67 -20.69
C ASN A 231 -28.73 -3.28 -19.33
N SER A 232 -27.49 -3.71 -19.11
CA SER A 232 -27.02 -4.26 -17.83
C SER A 232 -25.66 -3.67 -17.41
N ARG A 233 -25.30 -3.82 -16.13
CA ARG A 233 -23.97 -3.39 -15.64
C ARG A 233 -22.81 -4.15 -16.28
N ALA A 234 -23.03 -5.39 -16.69
CA ALA A 234 -22.04 -6.19 -17.41
C ALA A 234 -21.80 -5.60 -18.81
N GLU A 235 -22.86 -5.25 -19.52
CA GLU A 235 -22.79 -4.56 -20.82
C GLU A 235 -22.16 -3.17 -20.68
N LEU A 236 -22.49 -2.42 -19.62
CA LEU A 236 -21.85 -1.12 -19.35
C LEU A 236 -20.34 -1.27 -19.18
N ARG A 237 -19.88 -2.32 -18.48
CA ARG A 237 -18.45 -2.59 -18.32
C ARG A 237 -17.79 -2.98 -19.64
N ALA A 238 -18.47 -3.76 -20.48
CA ALA A 238 -17.99 -4.12 -21.81
C ALA A 238 -17.89 -2.88 -22.71
N ALA A 239 -18.91 -2.02 -22.69
CA ALA A 239 -18.91 -0.73 -23.39
C ALA A 239 -17.75 0.16 -22.93
N GLU A 240 -17.50 0.26 -21.62
CA GLU A 240 -16.35 1.04 -21.09
C GLU A 240 -15.03 0.50 -21.64
N ALA A 241 -14.84 -0.82 -21.67
CA ALA A 241 -13.63 -1.41 -22.23
C ALA A 241 -13.47 -1.11 -23.72
N ALA A 242 -14.56 -1.18 -24.50
CA ALA A 242 -14.58 -0.87 -25.93
C ALA A 242 -14.28 0.61 -26.20
N LEU A 243 -14.92 1.52 -25.46
CA LEU A 243 -14.68 2.96 -25.57
C LEU A 243 -13.20 3.27 -25.31
N GLN A 244 -12.65 2.78 -24.19
CA GLN A 244 -11.25 3.03 -23.83
C GLN A 244 -10.28 2.45 -24.86
N ALA A 245 -10.57 1.26 -25.42
CA ALA A 245 -9.76 0.67 -26.48
C ALA A 245 -9.75 1.55 -27.74
N ARG A 246 -10.93 2.04 -28.17
CA ARG A 246 -11.08 2.92 -29.32
C ARG A 246 -10.35 4.25 -29.12
N MET A 247 -10.54 4.90 -27.97
CA MET A 247 -9.89 6.19 -27.68
C MET A 247 -8.36 6.09 -27.66
N ARG A 248 -7.81 4.99 -27.12
CA ARG A 248 -6.37 4.74 -27.15
C ARG A 248 -5.84 4.51 -28.56
N ALA A 249 -6.55 3.73 -29.37
CA ALA A 249 -6.18 3.50 -30.76
C ALA A 249 -6.17 4.82 -31.54
N GLN A 250 -7.25 5.60 -31.42
CA GLN A 250 -7.36 6.91 -32.06
C GLN A 250 -6.23 7.86 -31.63
N ALA A 251 -5.96 7.97 -30.33
CA ALA A 251 -4.88 8.84 -29.85
C ALA A 251 -3.50 8.43 -30.41
N LEU A 252 -3.23 7.14 -30.57
CA LEU A 252 -1.99 6.67 -31.22
C LEU A 252 -1.94 7.05 -32.70
N GLU A 253 -3.07 6.92 -33.42
CA GLU A 253 -3.20 7.34 -34.83
C GLU A 253 -3.03 8.85 -35.01
N ASP A 254 -3.52 9.63 -34.05
CA ASP A 254 -3.38 11.10 -34.01
C ASP A 254 -1.96 11.58 -33.64
N GLY A 255 -1.02 10.65 -33.40
CA GLY A 255 0.38 10.94 -33.13
C GLY A 255 0.72 11.18 -31.65
N VAL A 256 -0.12 10.72 -30.71
CA VAL A 256 0.17 10.78 -29.28
C VAL A 256 1.07 9.61 -28.87
N SER A 257 2.14 9.89 -28.13
CA SER A 257 3.04 8.87 -27.62
C SER A 257 2.56 8.33 -26.27
N MET A 258 2.25 7.02 -26.22
CA MET A 258 1.83 6.31 -25.01
C MET A 258 2.66 5.03 -24.82
N PRO A 259 3.61 4.98 -23.87
CA PRO A 259 4.44 3.80 -23.65
C PRO A 259 3.68 2.57 -23.16
N LEU A 260 2.62 2.75 -22.36
CA LEU A 260 1.73 1.69 -21.87
C LEU A 260 0.27 2.16 -22.02
N PRO A 261 -0.29 2.18 -23.25
CA PRO A 261 -1.60 2.75 -23.52
C PRO A 261 -2.69 2.14 -22.63
N GLU A 262 -2.67 0.83 -22.39
CA GLU A 262 -3.67 0.10 -21.61
C GLU A 262 -3.83 0.58 -20.15
N THR A 263 -2.85 1.35 -19.65
CA THR A 263 -2.88 1.94 -18.32
C THR A 263 -3.50 3.34 -18.28
N VAL A 264 -3.68 3.99 -19.43
CA VAL A 264 -4.25 5.32 -19.57
C VAL A 264 -5.77 5.22 -19.66
N VAL A 265 -6.45 6.09 -18.91
CA VAL A 265 -7.91 6.19 -18.88
C VAL A 265 -8.32 7.56 -19.41
N PHE A 266 -9.12 7.56 -20.47
CA PHE A 266 -9.66 8.78 -21.07
C PHE A 266 -11.08 9.05 -20.56
N ALA A 267 -11.45 10.33 -20.42
CA ALA A 267 -12.85 10.72 -20.36
C ALA A 267 -13.39 10.88 -21.80
N TYR A 268 -14.70 10.78 -21.98
CA TYR A 268 -15.35 10.77 -23.29
C TYR A 268 -15.05 12.00 -24.15
N ASP A 269 -14.71 13.13 -23.53
CA ASP A 269 -14.44 14.44 -24.12
C ASP A 269 -12.96 14.85 -24.03
N THR A 270 -12.06 13.93 -23.65
CA THR A 270 -10.64 14.23 -23.57
C THR A 270 -10.08 14.51 -24.96
N VAL A 271 -9.40 15.65 -25.12
CA VAL A 271 -8.70 16.03 -26.37
C VAL A 271 -7.21 16.10 -26.11
N VAL A 272 -6.42 15.42 -26.94
CA VAL A 272 -4.96 15.40 -26.87
C VAL A 272 -4.37 15.73 -28.23
N GLY A 273 -3.51 16.74 -28.29
CA GLY A 273 -2.82 17.15 -29.50
C GLY A 273 -1.67 16.22 -29.89
N ARG A 274 -1.30 16.25 -31.17
CA ARG A 274 -0.16 15.49 -31.74
C ARG A 274 1.13 15.71 -30.95
N ASP A 275 2.03 14.73 -30.96
CA ASP A 275 3.34 14.78 -30.30
C ASP A 275 3.29 14.94 -28.76
N ALA A 276 2.10 14.92 -28.16
CA ALA A 276 1.97 14.84 -26.72
C ALA A 276 2.47 13.48 -26.21
N VAL A 277 3.07 13.47 -25.03
CA VAL A 277 3.59 12.25 -24.38
C VAL A 277 2.78 11.98 -23.13
N ILE A 278 2.02 10.88 -23.12
CA ILE A 278 1.22 10.45 -21.97
C ILE A 278 1.87 9.19 -21.37
N GLU A 279 2.41 9.33 -20.16
CA GLU A 279 3.02 8.22 -19.43
C GLU A 279 1.98 7.30 -18.77
N SER A 280 2.43 6.21 -18.16
CA SER A 280 1.58 5.17 -17.61
C SER A 280 0.69 5.63 -16.46
N HIS A 281 -0.50 5.06 -16.34
CA HIS A 281 -1.46 5.31 -15.26
C HIS A 281 -1.94 6.77 -15.15
N VAL A 282 -1.92 7.53 -16.24
CA VAL A 282 -2.58 8.84 -16.32
C VAL A 282 -4.09 8.65 -16.43
N VAL A 283 -4.84 9.42 -15.64
CA VAL A 283 -6.30 9.41 -15.65
C VAL A 283 -6.81 10.79 -16.05
N PHE A 284 -7.60 10.84 -17.10
CA PHE A 284 -8.34 12.03 -17.53
C PHE A 284 -9.79 11.93 -17.06
N GLY A 285 -10.22 12.93 -16.30
CA GLY A 285 -11.63 13.22 -16.04
C GLY A 285 -12.21 14.14 -17.13
N PRO A 286 -13.51 14.49 -17.04
CA PRO A 286 -14.17 15.32 -18.04
C PRO A 286 -13.54 16.71 -18.20
N GLY A 287 -13.67 17.29 -19.40
CA GLY A 287 -13.26 18.66 -19.70
C GLY A 287 -11.75 18.87 -19.73
N VAL A 288 -10.96 17.88 -20.14
CA VAL A 288 -9.50 17.99 -20.23
C VAL A 288 -9.05 18.20 -21.67
N THR A 289 -8.22 19.22 -21.88
CA THR A 289 -7.55 19.49 -23.15
C THR A 289 -6.03 19.54 -22.94
N VAL A 290 -5.29 18.82 -23.76
CA VAL A 290 -3.82 18.77 -23.74
C VAL A 290 -3.32 19.12 -25.15
N GLU A 291 -2.57 20.19 -25.29
CA GLU A 291 -2.02 20.61 -26.57
C GLU A 291 -0.77 19.82 -26.98
N SER A 292 -0.33 20.07 -28.21
CA SER A 292 0.81 19.39 -28.82
C SER A 292 2.12 19.59 -28.07
N GLY A 293 2.92 18.51 -28.01
CA GLY A 293 4.23 18.52 -27.35
C GLY A 293 4.20 18.61 -25.82
N ALA A 294 3.02 18.62 -25.19
CA ALA A 294 2.91 18.53 -23.74
C ALA A 294 3.26 17.11 -23.24
N ARG A 295 3.81 17.01 -22.02
CA ARG A 295 4.17 15.74 -21.39
C ARG A 295 3.45 15.56 -20.06
N ILE A 296 2.55 14.58 -20.02
CA ILE A 296 1.86 14.17 -18.80
C ILE A 296 2.54 12.94 -18.23
N ARG A 297 3.14 13.10 -17.04
CA ARG A 297 3.94 12.07 -16.39
C ARG A 297 3.09 11.12 -15.55
N ALA A 298 3.67 9.95 -15.27
CA ALA A 298 2.95 8.80 -14.74
C ALA A 298 2.14 9.11 -13.46
N PHE A 299 1.01 8.42 -13.31
CA PHE A 299 0.11 8.52 -12.13
C PHE A 299 -0.51 9.90 -11.89
N SER A 300 -0.54 10.78 -12.90
CA SER A 300 -1.19 12.09 -12.80
C SER A 300 -2.68 11.99 -13.09
N HIS A 301 -3.48 12.83 -12.44
CA HIS A 301 -4.94 12.92 -12.63
C HIS A 301 -5.32 14.35 -13.02
N LEU A 302 -5.96 14.49 -14.18
CA LEU A 302 -6.39 15.77 -14.74
C LEU A 302 -7.91 15.78 -14.86
N GLU A 303 -8.57 16.87 -14.48
CA GLU A 303 -10.03 17.04 -14.58
C GLU A 303 -10.36 18.53 -14.77
N GLY A 304 -11.15 18.87 -15.80
CA GLY A 304 -11.60 20.23 -16.07
C GLY A 304 -10.47 21.26 -16.25
N CYS A 305 -9.40 20.87 -16.94
CA CYS A 305 -8.18 21.69 -17.06
C CYS A 305 -7.64 21.75 -18.50
N HIS A 306 -6.92 22.81 -18.79
CA HIS A 306 -6.21 23.01 -20.05
C HIS A 306 -4.69 22.99 -19.82
N VAL A 307 -3.98 22.25 -20.66
CA VAL A 307 -2.52 22.13 -20.65
C VAL A 307 -1.99 22.53 -22.03
N SER A 308 -1.39 23.71 -22.13
CA SER A 308 -0.83 24.22 -23.40
C SER A 308 0.49 23.54 -23.79
N ARG A 309 0.97 23.85 -24.99
CA ARG A 309 2.15 23.24 -25.61
C ARG A 309 3.41 23.27 -24.73
N GLY A 310 4.17 22.17 -24.79
CA GLY A 310 5.45 22.04 -24.10
C GLY A 310 5.38 22.00 -22.56
N ALA A 311 4.19 22.03 -21.98
CA ALA A 311 4.03 21.91 -20.53
C ALA A 311 4.37 20.48 -20.05
N ILE A 312 4.90 20.38 -18.83
CA ILE A 312 5.26 19.12 -18.17
C ILE A 312 4.48 19.00 -16.88
N VAL A 313 3.69 17.94 -16.72
CA VAL A 313 2.83 17.72 -15.54
C VAL A 313 3.19 16.41 -14.83
N GLY A 314 3.54 16.49 -13.55
CA GLY A 314 3.77 15.33 -12.68
C GLY A 314 5.21 14.82 -12.62
N PRO A 315 5.43 13.55 -12.19
CA PRO A 315 4.44 12.49 -11.89
C PRO A 315 3.58 12.74 -10.63
N PHE A 316 2.47 12.01 -10.48
CA PHE A 316 1.55 12.11 -9.34
C PHE A 316 0.95 13.52 -9.14
N ALA A 317 0.88 14.34 -10.19
CA ALA A 317 0.23 15.64 -10.11
C ALA A 317 -1.30 15.50 -10.17
N ARG A 318 -2.00 16.44 -9.55
CA ARG A 318 -3.46 16.55 -9.61
C ARG A 318 -3.86 17.92 -10.14
N LEU A 319 -4.36 17.97 -11.37
CA LEU A 319 -5.00 19.17 -11.91
C LEU A 319 -6.51 19.04 -11.72
N ARG A 320 -7.12 20.05 -11.12
CA ARG A 320 -8.54 20.10 -10.79
C ARG A 320 -9.24 21.18 -11.64
N PRO A 321 -10.59 21.18 -11.66
CA PRO A 321 -11.34 22.10 -12.51
C PRO A 321 -10.91 23.56 -12.37
N GLY A 322 -10.77 24.22 -13.53
CA GLY A 322 -10.33 25.62 -13.67
C GLY A 322 -8.81 25.81 -13.59
N ALA A 323 -8.01 24.76 -13.72
CA ALA A 323 -6.56 24.88 -13.86
C ALA A 323 -6.19 25.16 -15.33
N GLU A 324 -5.52 26.29 -15.56
CA GLU A 324 -5.09 26.76 -16.88
C GLU A 324 -3.56 26.87 -16.88
N LEU A 325 -2.89 26.01 -17.66
CA LEU A 325 -1.43 25.98 -17.77
C LEU A 325 -1.01 26.48 -19.14
N ALA A 326 -0.35 27.64 -19.20
CA ALA A 326 0.20 28.20 -20.42
C ALA A 326 1.45 27.45 -20.91
N GLU A 327 2.08 27.98 -21.97
CA GLU A 327 3.21 27.32 -22.63
C GLU A 327 4.40 27.09 -21.70
N ALA A 328 5.08 25.94 -21.86
CA ALA A 328 6.29 25.57 -21.13
C ALA A 328 6.18 25.58 -19.59
N VAL A 329 4.96 25.48 -19.03
CA VAL A 329 4.74 25.36 -17.59
C VAL A 329 5.25 24.01 -17.07
N HIS A 330 5.89 24.02 -15.91
CA HIS A 330 6.35 22.81 -15.23
C HIS A 330 5.63 22.62 -13.90
N VAL A 331 4.83 21.56 -13.80
CA VAL A 331 4.18 21.11 -12.57
C VAL A 331 4.90 19.85 -12.08
N GLY A 332 5.57 19.93 -10.95
CA GLY A 332 6.36 18.84 -10.38
C GLY A 332 5.55 17.78 -9.63
N ASN A 333 6.27 16.85 -9.02
CA ASN A 333 5.67 15.72 -8.32
C ASN A 333 4.75 16.09 -7.15
N PHE A 334 3.61 15.41 -7.03
CA PHE A 334 2.63 15.59 -5.93
C PHE A 334 2.12 17.04 -5.79
N VAL A 335 2.08 17.78 -6.90
CA VAL A 335 1.52 19.12 -6.93
C VAL A 335 0.02 19.04 -7.21
N GLU A 336 -0.77 19.80 -6.47
CA GLU A 336 -2.19 20.01 -6.72
C GLU A 336 -2.45 21.44 -7.22
N VAL A 337 -3.10 21.59 -8.38
CA VAL A 337 -3.50 22.88 -8.95
C VAL A 337 -5.02 22.90 -9.11
N LYS A 338 -5.67 23.98 -8.68
CA LYS A 338 -7.13 24.12 -8.73
C LYS A 338 -7.55 25.57 -8.98
N ALA A 339 -8.42 25.82 -9.95
CA ALA A 339 -8.95 27.16 -10.22
C ALA A 339 -7.82 28.22 -10.30
N ALA A 340 -6.74 27.90 -11.01
CA ALA A 340 -5.53 28.72 -11.03
C ALA A 340 -4.95 28.83 -12.44
N VAL A 341 -4.44 30.02 -12.75
CA VAL A 341 -3.80 30.34 -14.04
C VAL A 341 -2.29 30.41 -13.84
N LEU A 342 -1.55 29.55 -14.52
CA LEU A 342 -0.10 29.54 -14.55
C LEU A 342 0.36 30.05 -15.92
N HIS A 343 0.93 31.26 -15.93
CA HIS A 343 1.43 31.89 -17.16
C HIS A 343 2.72 31.23 -17.67
N GLU A 344 3.20 31.66 -18.83
CA GLU A 344 4.29 31.02 -19.58
C GLU A 344 5.55 30.78 -18.71
N GLY A 345 6.10 29.57 -18.78
CA GLY A 345 7.37 29.21 -18.14
C GLY A 345 7.33 29.15 -16.61
N VAL A 346 6.15 29.19 -15.98
CA VAL A 346 6.00 29.01 -14.53
C VAL A 346 6.47 27.62 -14.10
N LYS A 347 7.17 27.56 -12.98
CA LYS A 347 7.64 26.31 -12.38
C LYS A 347 7.03 26.14 -10.99
N VAL A 348 6.21 25.11 -10.82
CA VAL A 348 5.68 24.70 -9.53
C VAL A 348 6.40 23.44 -9.07
N ASN A 349 7.29 23.59 -8.10
CA ASN A 349 8.07 22.48 -7.58
C ASN A 349 7.23 21.57 -6.66
N HIS A 350 7.81 20.43 -6.30
CA HIS A 350 7.16 19.31 -5.63
C HIS A 350 6.32 19.64 -4.38
N LEU A 351 5.29 18.85 -4.11
CA LEU A 351 4.49 18.86 -2.86
C LEU A 351 3.73 20.18 -2.58
N SER A 352 3.43 20.95 -3.63
CA SER A 352 2.80 22.27 -3.51
C SER A 352 1.29 22.22 -3.77
N TYR A 353 0.53 23.11 -3.13
CA TYR A 353 -0.88 23.36 -3.42
C TYR A 353 -1.05 24.78 -3.95
N VAL A 354 -1.51 24.91 -5.20
CA VAL A 354 -1.78 26.19 -5.86
C VAL A 354 -3.25 26.25 -6.26
N GLY A 355 -4.04 26.90 -5.40
CA GLY A 355 -5.48 26.99 -5.51
C GLY A 355 -5.97 28.43 -5.59
N ASP A 356 -6.93 28.71 -6.47
CA ASP A 356 -7.59 30.02 -6.57
C ASP A 356 -6.55 31.16 -6.76
N ALA A 357 -5.60 30.96 -7.68
CA ALA A 357 -4.39 31.78 -7.80
C ALA A 357 -4.07 32.18 -9.25
N GLU A 358 -3.34 33.28 -9.41
CA GLU A 358 -2.76 33.69 -10.70
C GLU A 358 -1.26 33.89 -10.53
N VAL A 359 -0.47 33.22 -11.37
CA VAL A 359 0.99 33.16 -11.27
C VAL A 359 1.60 33.66 -12.56
N GLY A 360 2.26 34.82 -12.49
CA GLY A 360 2.90 35.49 -13.62
C GLY A 360 4.04 34.70 -14.24
N GLU A 361 4.42 35.09 -15.45
CA GLU A 361 5.39 34.39 -16.29
C GLU A 361 6.74 34.17 -15.59
N ARG A 362 7.40 33.05 -15.93
CA ARG A 362 8.75 32.67 -15.48
C ARG A 362 8.93 32.65 -13.95
N THR A 363 7.84 32.65 -13.20
CA THR A 363 7.85 32.58 -11.73
C THR A 363 8.18 31.18 -11.24
N ASN A 364 8.99 31.11 -10.19
CA ASN A 364 9.43 29.87 -9.57
C ASN A 364 8.78 29.72 -8.20
N ILE A 365 7.95 28.69 -8.05
CA ILE A 365 7.30 28.32 -6.80
C ILE A 365 8.08 27.17 -6.16
N GLY A 366 8.71 27.45 -5.03
CA GLY A 366 9.46 26.48 -4.23
C GLY A 366 8.63 25.28 -3.78
N ALA A 367 9.31 24.19 -3.43
CA ALA A 367 8.63 22.96 -3.02
C ALA A 367 7.89 23.15 -1.69
N GLY A 368 6.69 22.58 -1.57
CA GLY A 368 5.87 22.69 -0.36
C GLY A 368 5.16 24.04 -0.19
N THR A 369 5.11 24.87 -1.23
CA THR A 369 4.37 26.13 -1.15
C THR A 369 2.86 25.88 -1.16
N ILE A 370 2.14 26.61 -0.29
CA ILE A 370 0.69 26.50 -0.16
C ILE A 370 0.06 27.88 -0.31
N THR A 371 -0.87 28.02 -1.24
CA THR A 371 -1.80 29.16 -1.28
C THR A 371 -2.94 28.90 -0.29
N CYS A 372 -2.86 29.52 0.89
CA CYS A 372 -3.88 29.38 1.94
C CYS A 372 -5.08 30.27 1.59
N ASN A 373 -6.03 29.70 0.87
CA ASN A 373 -7.07 30.44 0.16
C ASN A 373 -8.48 30.31 0.74
N TYR A 374 -8.66 29.61 1.86
CA TYR A 374 -9.96 29.37 2.49
C TYR A 374 -9.94 29.80 3.95
N ASP A 375 -10.88 30.66 4.34
CA ASP A 375 -10.99 31.20 5.70
C ASP A 375 -12.00 30.46 6.59
N GLY A 376 -12.66 29.42 6.06
CA GLY A 376 -13.74 28.70 6.72
C GLY A 376 -15.14 29.00 6.17
N VAL A 377 -15.29 30.02 5.31
CA VAL A 377 -16.56 30.43 4.70
C VAL A 377 -16.39 30.72 3.21
N SER A 378 -15.42 31.58 2.87
CA SER A 378 -15.18 32.07 1.51
C SER A 378 -13.78 31.69 1.02
N LYS A 379 -13.59 31.78 -0.29
CA LYS A 379 -12.28 31.63 -0.91
C LYS A 379 -11.73 32.96 -1.37
N HIS A 380 -10.43 33.15 -1.20
CA HIS A 380 -9.73 34.40 -1.53
C HIS A 380 -8.63 34.14 -2.56
N ARG A 381 -8.40 35.10 -3.46
CA ARG A 381 -7.40 34.96 -4.53
C ARG A 381 -5.99 35.32 -4.06
N THR A 382 -5.01 34.55 -4.54
CA THR A 382 -3.58 34.89 -4.45
C THR A 382 -3.09 35.36 -5.82
N VAL A 383 -2.36 36.47 -5.88
CA VAL A 383 -1.74 36.96 -7.12
C VAL A 383 -0.23 36.98 -6.93
N ILE A 384 0.50 36.32 -7.81
CA ILE A 384 1.97 36.27 -7.81
C ILE A 384 2.44 36.88 -9.13
N GLY A 385 3.24 37.93 -9.06
CA GLY A 385 3.78 38.65 -10.21
C GLY A 385 4.73 37.80 -11.06
N ARG A 386 5.21 38.40 -12.15
CA ARG A 386 6.18 37.80 -13.09
C ARG A 386 7.54 37.68 -12.43
N GLU A 387 8.32 36.67 -12.83
CA GLU A 387 9.71 36.46 -12.39
C GLU A 387 9.89 36.43 -10.86
N ALA A 388 8.82 36.13 -10.12
CA ALA A 388 8.87 36.02 -8.68
C ALA A 388 9.54 34.71 -8.26
N PHE A 389 10.19 34.73 -7.10
CA PHE A 389 10.78 33.54 -6.49
C PHE A 389 10.12 33.29 -5.13
N ILE A 390 9.35 32.22 -5.04
CA ILE A 390 8.73 31.80 -3.78
C ILE A 390 9.62 30.72 -3.16
N GLY A 391 10.15 31.00 -1.98
CA GLY A 391 10.94 30.04 -1.22
C GLY A 391 10.15 28.77 -0.89
N SER A 392 10.87 27.65 -0.77
CA SER A 392 10.26 26.37 -0.35
C SER A 392 9.56 26.48 1.01
N ASP A 393 8.48 25.73 1.20
CA ASP A 393 7.69 25.69 2.43
C ASP A 393 7.10 27.08 2.81
N THR A 394 6.77 27.89 1.79
CA THR A 394 6.11 29.19 2.01
C THR A 394 4.59 29.03 2.04
N MET A 395 3.95 29.63 3.04
CA MET A 395 2.50 29.80 3.09
C MET A 395 2.13 31.21 2.62
N LEU A 396 1.30 31.30 1.59
CA LEU A 396 0.76 32.56 1.07
C LEU A 396 -0.69 32.68 1.57
N VAL A 397 -0.93 33.53 2.57
CA VAL A 397 -2.25 33.66 3.21
C VAL A 397 -3.09 34.66 2.42
N ALA A 398 -4.05 34.15 1.66
CA ALA A 398 -4.89 34.97 0.79
C ALA A 398 -5.95 35.76 1.60
N PRO A 399 -6.37 36.95 1.13
CA PRO A 399 -5.92 37.61 -0.10
C PRO A 399 -4.51 38.20 0.06
N VAL A 400 -3.64 37.92 -0.91
CA VAL A 400 -2.26 38.45 -0.92
C VAL A 400 -1.76 38.62 -2.36
N ARG A 401 -1.02 39.70 -2.59
CA ARG A 401 -0.40 40.05 -3.87
C ARG A 401 1.10 40.16 -3.71
N LEU A 402 1.84 39.42 -4.53
CA LEU A 402 3.29 39.54 -4.63
C LEU A 402 3.59 40.22 -5.97
N GLY A 403 4.29 41.33 -5.95
CA GLY A 403 4.65 42.08 -7.17
C GLY A 403 5.69 41.35 -8.03
N ASP A 404 5.95 41.89 -9.21
CA ASP A 404 6.93 41.33 -10.15
C ASP A 404 8.33 41.28 -9.53
N GLY A 405 9.07 40.20 -9.73
CA GLY A 405 10.39 39.98 -9.16
C GLY A 405 10.42 39.85 -7.64
N ALA A 406 9.27 39.74 -6.97
CA ALA A 406 9.21 39.57 -5.52
C ALA A 406 9.84 38.23 -5.10
N VAL A 407 10.54 38.25 -3.97
CA VAL A 407 11.24 37.09 -3.42
C VAL A 407 10.69 36.78 -2.04
N THR A 408 10.35 35.53 -1.74
CA THR A 408 10.10 35.08 -0.37
C THR A 408 11.22 34.16 0.09
N ALA A 409 11.60 34.26 1.37
CA ALA A 409 12.52 33.28 1.94
C ALA A 409 11.77 31.99 2.31
N SER A 410 12.45 30.85 2.25
CA SER A 410 11.88 29.53 2.60
C SER A 410 11.24 29.49 4.00
N GLY A 411 10.18 28.71 4.22
CA GLY A 411 9.54 28.59 5.53
C GLY A 411 8.84 29.87 6.01
N SER A 412 8.56 30.83 5.11
CA SER A 412 7.86 32.07 5.45
C SER A 412 6.35 31.92 5.37
N VAL A 413 5.63 32.62 6.26
CA VAL A 413 4.19 32.84 6.18
C VAL A 413 3.97 34.29 5.78
N ILE A 414 3.51 34.52 4.55
CA ILE A 414 3.27 35.85 3.99
C ILE A 414 1.78 36.18 4.14
N THR A 415 1.49 37.24 4.89
CA THR A 415 0.13 37.69 5.22
C THR A 415 -0.19 39.09 4.70
N GLU A 416 0.78 39.77 4.09
CA GLU A 416 0.68 41.12 3.59
C GLU A 416 1.24 41.18 2.17
N ASP A 417 0.75 42.13 1.38
CA ASP A 417 1.21 42.32 0.00
C ASP A 417 2.71 42.63 -0.03
N VAL A 418 3.40 42.02 -1.00
CA VAL A 418 4.84 42.19 -1.20
C VAL A 418 5.04 43.07 -2.44
N PRO A 419 5.67 44.25 -2.32
CA PRO A 419 5.96 45.09 -3.47
C PRO A 419 6.85 44.40 -4.51
N ALA A 420 6.84 44.91 -5.74
CA ALA A 420 7.72 44.42 -6.80
C ALA A 420 9.21 44.51 -6.40
N GLY A 421 9.97 43.48 -6.73
CA GLY A 421 11.41 43.34 -6.43
C GLY A 421 11.75 43.19 -4.94
N ALA A 422 10.75 43.18 -4.04
CA ALA A 422 10.98 43.15 -2.61
C ALA A 422 11.21 41.72 -2.09
N LEU A 423 12.03 41.62 -1.04
CA LEU A 423 12.21 40.39 -0.26
C LEU A 423 11.25 40.38 0.94
N ALA A 424 10.36 39.39 0.99
CA ALA A 424 9.45 39.18 2.12
C ALA A 424 9.94 38.06 3.05
N LEU A 425 10.00 38.37 4.35
CA LEU A 425 10.46 37.48 5.41
C LEU A 425 9.38 37.32 6.48
N GLY A 426 8.54 36.30 6.31
CA GLY A 426 7.43 35.98 7.21
C GLY A 426 7.80 34.91 8.24
N ARG A 427 8.82 35.15 9.08
CA ARG A 427 9.23 34.19 10.13
C ARG A 427 9.12 34.84 11.49
N ALA A 428 8.42 34.19 12.42
CA ALA A 428 8.47 34.63 13.81
C ALA A 428 9.92 34.56 14.29
N ARG A 429 10.48 35.67 14.80
CA ARG A 429 11.76 35.64 15.51
C ARG A 429 11.58 34.61 16.63
N GLN A 430 12.44 33.59 16.67
CA GLN A 430 12.36 32.56 17.70
C GLN A 430 12.57 33.23 19.06
N VAL A 431 11.49 33.53 19.77
CA VAL A 431 11.54 34.10 21.11
C VAL A 431 11.50 32.96 22.11
N VAL A 432 12.68 32.61 22.62
CA VAL A 432 12.77 31.70 23.76
C VAL A 432 12.43 32.50 25.01
N LYS A 433 11.30 32.19 25.65
CA LYS A 433 10.89 32.77 26.95
C LYS A 433 11.02 31.68 28.03
N PRO A 434 12.20 31.54 28.67
CA PRO A 434 12.43 30.51 29.68
C PRO A 434 11.40 30.62 30.81
N GLY A 435 10.84 29.49 31.24
CA GLY A 435 9.82 29.46 32.29
C GLY A 435 8.42 29.96 31.88
N LEU A 436 8.27 30.62 30.72
CA LEU A 436 6.97 31.09 30.25
C LEU A 436 6.04 29.93 29.87
N GLY A 437 6.56 28.81 29.37
CA GLY A 437 5.74 27.61 29.14
C GLY A 437 5.11 27.07 30.42
N ALA A 438 5.85 27.09 31.54
CA ALA A 438 5.34 26.71 32.86
C ALA A 438 4.31 27.73 33.36
N ARG A 439 4.66 29.03 33.33
CA ARG A 439 3.74 30.12 33.71
C ARG A 439 2.49 30.19 32.84
N LEU A 440 2.56 29.91 31.54
CA LEU A 440 1.43 29.90 30.61
C LEU A 440 0.52 28.71 30.91
N MET A 441 1.08 27.52 31.17
CA MET A 441 0.28 26.35 31.56
C MET A 441 -0.37 26.53 32.93
N GLU A 442 0.33 27.16 33.87
CA GLU A 442 -0.20 27.52 35.18
C GLU A 442 -1.29 28.58 35.05
N ARG A 443 -1.11 29.58 34.18
CA ARG A 443 -2.08 30.63 33.88
C ARG A 443 -3.27 30.14 33.07
N LEU A 444 -3.12 29.16 32.18
CA LEU A 444 -4.23 28.51 31.47
C LEU A 444 -5.02 27.57 32.40
N ARG A 445 -4.34 26.89 33.33
CA ARG A 445 -5.00 26.13 34.42
C ARG A 445 -5.73 27.05 35.37
N ALA A 446 -5.11 28.17 35.75
CA ALA A 446 -5.71 29.19 36.58
C ALA A 446 -6.83 29.95 35.86
N ALA A 447 -6.73 30.22 34.55
CA ALA A 447 -7.79 30.83 33.74
C ALA A 447 -8.94 29.86 33.48
N LYS A 448 -8.67 28.55 33.41
CA LYS A 448 -9.70 27.50 33.43
C LYS A 448 -10.38 27.43 34.80
N ALA A 449 -9.63 27.55 35.88
CA ALA A 449 -10.17 27.64 37.24
C ALA A 449 -10.91 28.97 37.50
N ALA A 450 -10.47 30.07 36.91
CA ALA A 450 -11.05 31.41 37.03
C ALA A 450 -12.19 31.67 36.04
N ARG A 451 -12.27 30.95 34.91
CA ARG A 451 -13.52 30.81 34.14
C ARG A 451 -14.59 30.03 34.89
N THR A 452 -14.19 29.27 35.90
CA THR A 452 -15.09 28.61 36.84
C THR A 452 -15.41 29.51 38.04
N LYS A 453 -14.66 30.60 38.25
CA LYS A 453 -14.84 31.62 39.31
C LYS A 453 -14.08 32.92 38.95
N ALA A 454 -14.71 33.91 38.33
CA ALA A 454 -14.14 35.27 38.18
C ALA A 454 -14.68 36.18 39.31
N PRO A 455 -13.96 37.21 39.81
CA PRO A 455 -13.01 38.06 39.09
C PRO A 455 -11.58 38.19 39.67
N PRO A 456 -10.64 38.82 38.93
CA PRO A 456 -9.22 38.90 39.27
C PRO A 456 -8.76 40.31 39.69
N GLY A 457 -7.69 40.36 40.49
CA GLY A 457 -6.88 41.56 40.70
C GLY A 457 -5.40 41.19 40.85
N THR A 458 -4.57 41.86 40.03
CA THR A 458 -3.17 42.34 40.23
C THR A 458 -2.14 41.37 40.84
N GLY A 459 -0.89 41.26 40.42
CA GLY A 459 0.01 42.02 39.56
C GLY A 459 1.44 41.54 39.87
N THR A 460 2.39 41.84 38.96
CA THR A 460 3.87 41.91 39.14
C THR A 460 4.61 40.63 39.59
N GLY A 461 5.85 40.33 39.19
CA GLY A 461 6.89 40.97 38.38
C GLY A 461 8.14 40.05 38.42
N THR A 462 9.03 40.22 37.42
CA THR A 462 10.54 40.09 37.44
C THR A 462 11.19 38.79 37.97
N GLY A 463 12.42 38.38 37.66
CA GLY A 463 13.53 38.76 36.78
C GLY A 463 14.38 37.48 36.52
N THR A 464 15.06 37.34 35.38
CA THR A 464 16.49 37.67 35.10
C THR A 464 17.54 36.65 35.57
N GLY A 465 18.55 36.40 34.71
CA GLY A 465 19.82 35.69 35.00
C GLY A 465 20.13 34.55 34.00
N THR A 466 20.71 34.78 32.81
CA THR A 466 22.15 34.95 32.44
C THR A 466 23.11 33.88 32.96
N GLY A 467 23.89 33.27 32.04
CA GLY A 467 25.02 32.40 32.37
C GLY A 467 25.61 31.67 31.16
N THR A 468 26.64 32.27 30.57
CA THR A 468 27.51 31.83 29.46
C THR A 468 28.46 30.68 29.84
N GLY A 469 28.96 29.93 28.85
CA GLY A 469 30.10 29.01 29.04
C GLY A 469 30.43 28.17 27.81
N THR A 470 31.51 28.54 27.12
CA THR A 470 32.16 27.92 25.96
C THR A 470 32.98 26.68 26.34
N GLY A 471 33.25 25.78 25.39
CA GLY A 471 34.21 24.68 25.57
C GLY A 471 34.21 23.64 24.44
N THR A 472 35.26 23.70 23.61
CA THR A 472 35.63 22.84 22.47
C THR A 472 36.14 21.45 22.89
N GLY A 473 35.99 20.42 22.04
CA GLY A 473 36.71 19.14 22.21
C GLY A 473 36.22 17.94 21.37
N THR A 474 36.89 17.74 20.24
CA THR A 474 37.15 16.54 19.41
C THR A 474 36.69 15.13 19.84
N GLY A 475 36.25 14.35 18.84
CA GLY A 475 36.79 13.01 18.52
C GLY A 475 36.28 11.80 19.31
N ASN A 476 35.40 11.01 18.68
CA ASN A 476 35.58 9.58 18.36
C ASN A 476 34.28 8.78 18.30
N ASP A 477 34.16 8.20 17.11
CA ASP A 477 33.25 7.17 16.67
C ASP A 477 33.42 5.90 17.49
N ASP A 478 32.33 5.14 17.63
CA ASP A 478 32.37 3.68 17.78
C ASP A 478 31.00 3.08 18.16
N GLY A 479 30.59 2.09 17.36
CA GLY A 479 29.71 1.01 17.81
C GLY A 479 28.53 0.69 16.90
N ARG A 480 28.78 0.15 15.70
CA ARG A 480 27.75 -0.48 14.85
C ARG A 480 28.14 -1.91 14.45
N GLY A 481 27.21 -2.85 14.69
CA GLY A 481 27.19 -4.22 14.17
C GLY A 481 25.79 -4.81 14.35
N GLY A 482 25.20 -5.62 13.46
CA GLY A 482 25.59 -6.27 12.20
C GLY A 482 24.45 -7.19 11.73
N LEU A 483 24.65 -7.96 10.65
CA LEU A 483 23.55 -8.42 9.77
C LEU A 483 23.72 -9.58 8.76
N MET A 484 22.63 -10.35 8.70
CA MET A 484 22.22 -11.57 8.00
C MET A 484 22.35 -11.67 6.47
N CYS A 485 23.28 -12.54 6.09
CA CYS A 485 23.04 -13.70 5.24
C CYS A 485 23.45 -14.96 6.07
N GLY A 486 23.46 -16.17 5.49
CA GLY A 486 23.94 -17.37 6.18
C GLY A 486 25.33 -17.78 5.68
N ILE A 487 26.37 -17.77 6.52
CA ILE A 487 27.70 -18.33 6.18
C ILE A 487 27.87 -19.68 6.86
N VAL A 488 28.37 -20.64 6.09
CA VAL A 488 28.94 -21.91 6.57
C VAL A 488 30.31 -22.09 5.92
N GLY A 489 31.30 -22.56 6.68
CA GLY A 489 32.58 -23.03 6.17
C GLY A 489 32.93 -24.36 6.82
N ILE A 490 33.54 -25.27 6.08
CA ILE A 490 33.90 -26.61 6.56
C ILE A 490 35.28 -26.98 6.04
N LEU A 491 36.18 -27.33 6.95
CA LEU A 491 37.41 -28.08 6.69
C LEU A 491 37.20 -29.49 7.21
N GLY A 492 36.78 -30.39 6.32
CA GLY A 492 36.40 -31.76 6.66
C GLY A 492 37.46 -32.79 6.26
N ARG A 493 37.26 -34.03 6.67
CA ARG A 493 38.04 -35.20 6.23
C ARG A 493 37.44 -35.88 5.00
N HIS A 494 36.16 -35.63 4.76
CA HIS A 494 35.38 -36.16 3.63
C HIS A 494 34.89 -35.01 2.74
N GLU A 495 34.17 -35.35 1.66
CA GLU A 495 33.57 -34.35 0.79
C GLU A 495 32.59 -33.46 1.55
N VAL A 496 32.80 -32.15 1.47
CA VAL A 496 32.07 -31.18 2.31
C VAL A 496 30.81 -30.64 1.65
N ALA A 497 30.62 -30.80 0.34
CA ALA A 497 29.48 -30.23 -0.37
C ALA A 497 28.11 -30.65 0.20
N PRO A 498 27.84 -31.94 0.50
CA PRO A 498 26.58 -32.35 1.13
C PRO A 498 26.40 -31.77 2.54
N LEU A 499 27.49 -31.68 3.31
CA LEU A 499 27.48 -31.12 4.67
C LEU A 499 27.22 -29.61 4.66
N LEU A 500 27.80 -28.89 3.69
CA LEU A 500 27.54 -27.47 3.47
C LEU A 500 26.06 -27.24 3.17
N VAL A 501 25.45 -28.04 2.28
CA VAL A 501 24.02 -27.92 1.94
C VAL A 501 23.13 -28.18 3.16
N GLU A 502 23.38 -29.24 3.93
CA GLU A 502 22.56 -29.53 5.13
C GLU A 502 22.71 -28.44 6.21
N ALA A 503 23.91 -27.89 6.39
CA ALA A 503 24.12 -26.76 7.30
C ALA A 503 23.43 -25.48 6.79
N LEU A 504 23.47 -25.20 5.49
CA LEU A 504 22.77 -24.08 4.85
C LEU A 504 21.25 -24.23 4.93
N ARG A 505 20.71 -25.45 4.88
CA ARG A 505 19.27 -25.72 5.04
C ARG A 505 18.74 -25.21 6.37
N ARG A 506 19.57 -25.25 7.40
CA ARG A 506 19.25 -24.72 8.74
C ARG A 506 19.38 -23.20 8.82
N LEU A 507 20.02 -22.56 7.84
CA LEU A 507 20.16 -21.11 7.69
C LEU A 507 19.26 -20.50 6.62
N GLU A 508 18.50 -21.29 5.85
CA GLU A 508 17.58 -20.84 4.79
C GLU A 508 16.53 -19.85 5.30
N TYR A 509 16.22 -19.85 6.60
CA TYR A 509 15.37 -18.83 7.23
C TYR A 509 15.92 -17.40 7.21
N ARG A 510 17.23 -17.23 6.92
CA ARG A 510 17.93 -15.94 6.90
C ARG A 510 18.04 -15.33 5.51
N GLY A 511 17.84 -16.12 4.46
CA GLY A 511 17.93 -15.71 3.06
C GLY A 511 17.61 -16.89 2.15
N TYR A 512 16.79 -16.65 1.13
CA TYR A 512 16.30 -17.66 0.17
C TYR A 512 16.21 -17.12 -1.26
N ASP A 513 16.83 -15.97 -1.53
CA ASP A 513 16.84 -15.36 -2.86
C ASP A 513 17.82 -16.09 -3.79
N SER A 514 18.91 -16.60 -3.22
CA SER A 514 19.88 -17.46 -3.90
C SER A 514 20.74 -18.19 -2.85
N ALA A 515 21.38 -19.27 -3.28
CA ALA A 515 22.33 -20.01 -2.48
C ALA A 515 23.50 -20.50 -3.35
N GLY A 516 24.65 -20.74 -2.72
CA GLY A 516 25.79 -21.32 -3.42
C GLY A 516 26.84 -21.90 -2.49
N VAL A 517 27.71 -22.72 -3.06
CA VAL A 517 28.84 -23.36 -2.39
C VAL A 517 30.08 -23.28 -3.29
N ALA A 518 31.25 -23.26 -2.67
CA ALA A 518 32.54 -23.39 -3.33
C ALA A 518 33.42 -24.37 -2.55
N THR A 519 34.23 -25.16 -3.25
CA THR A 519 35.17 -26.11 -2.68
C THR A 519 36.54 -26.01 -3.36
N VAL A 520 37.56 -26.55 -2.68
CA VAL A 520 38.87 -26.80 -3.28
C VAL A 520 39.09 -28.32 -3.39
N HIS A 521 39.49 -28.76 -4.58
CA HIS A 521 39.80 -30.16 -4.88
C HIS A 521 41.02 -30.23 -5.80
N GLU A 522 42.05 -30.98 -5.39
CA GLU A 522 43.32 -31.12 -6.12
C GLU A 522 43.95 -29.77 -6.45
N GLY A 523 43.92 -28.86 -5.47
CA GLY A 523 44.41 -27.49 -5.62
C GLY A 523 43.56 -26.58 -6.53
N ARG A 524 42.46 -27.06 -7.12
CA ARG A 524 41.59 -26.24 -7.98
C ARG A 524 40.36 -25.76 -7.23
N LEU A 525 40.01 -24.49 -7.41
CA LEU A 525 38.82 -23.88 -6.80
C LEU A 525 37.65 -23.88 -7.78
N ASP A 526 36.48 -24.36 -7.35
CA ASP A 526 35.26 -24.36 -8.15
C ASP A 526 34.02 -23.98 -7.31
N ARG A 527 32.96 -23.47 -7.96
CA ARG A 527 31.73 -22.97 -7.31
C ARG A 527 30.45 -23.38 -8.04
N ARG A 528 29.37 -23.60 -7.29
CA ARG A 528 28.00 -23.78 -7.81
C ARG A 528 27.06 -22.81 -7.12
N ARG A 529 26.21 -22.16 -7.90
CA ARG A 529 25.27 -21.14 -7.42
C ARG A 529 23.92 -21.36 -8.08
N ALA A 530 22.85 -21.11 -7.35
CA ALA A 530 21.49 -21.20 -7.87
C ALA A 530 20.65 -20.05 -7.32
N VAL A 531 19.79 -19.50 -8.20
CA VAL A 531 18.77 -18.53 -7.81
C VAL A 531 17.59 -19.26 -7.15
N GLY A 532 17.02 -18.66 -6.11
CA GLY A 532 15.88 -19.19 -5.38
C GLY A 532 16.26 -20.03 -4.17
N LYS A 533 15.37 -20.95 -3.79
CA LYS A 533 15.47 -21.77 -2.58
C LYS A 533 16.64 -22.74 -2.67
N LEU A 534 17.11 -23.22 -1.52
CA LEU A 534 18.28 -24.10 -1.42
C LEU A 534 18.09 -25.41 -2.20
N VAL A 535 16.84 -25.86 -2.39
CA VAL A 535 16.52 -27.04 -3.22
C VAL A 535 17.09 -26.93 -4.64
N ASN A 536 17.09 -25.74 -5.24
CA ASN A 536 17.63 -25.53 -6.59
C ASN A 536 19.14 -25.77 -6.63
N LEU A 537 19.86 -25.39 -5.56
CA LEU A 537 21.28 -25.69 -5.41
C LEU A 537 21.52 -27.18 -5.19
N SER A 538 20.67 -27.83 -4.37
CA SER A 538 20.73 -29.28 -4.17
C SER A 538 20.55 -30.04 -5.48
N ASP A 539 19.55 -29.64 -6.29
CA ASP A 539 19.27 -30.24 -7.60
C ASP A 539 20.44 -30.03 -8.57
N LEU A 540 21.04 -28.84 -8.58
CA LEU A 540 22.24 -28.55 -9.38
C LEU A 540 23.42 -29.45 -8.99
N LEU A 541 23.62 -29.69 -7.69
CA LEU A 541 24.72 -30.55 -7.20
C LEU A 541 24.51 -32.04 -7.51
N VAL A 542 23.27 -32.48 -7.75
CA VAL A 542 23.00 -33.84 -8.24
C VAL A 542 23.52 -34.02 -9.67
N HIS A 543 23.37 -33.00 -10.52
CA HIS A 543 23.78 -33.06 -11.93
C HIS A 543 25.24 -32.62 -12.15
N ALA A 544 25.73 -31.69 -11.34
CA ALA A 544 27.06 -31.12 -11.41
C ALA A 544 27.74 -31.17 -10.03
N PRO A 545 28.18 -32.37 -9.58
CA PRO A 545 28.78 -32.55 -8.27
C PRO A 545 30.03 -31.67 -8.10
N LEU A 546 30.27 -31.28 -6.86
CA LEU A 546 31.35 -30.37 -6.50
C LEU A 546 32.25 -31.04 -5.45
N PRO A 547 33.26 -31.82 -5.88
CA PRO A 547 34.14 -32.53 -4.96
C PRO A 547 35.05 -31.56 -4.20
N GLY A 548 35.57 -31.99 -3.05
CA GLY A 548 36.50 -31.20 -2.25
C GLY A 548 36.32 -31.38 -0.74
N ARG A 549 37.41 -31.29 0.01
CA ARG A 549 37.46 -31.49 1.47
C ARG A 549 37.47 -30.18 2.26
N SER A 550 37.62 -29.05 1.59
CA SER A 550 37.47 -27.71 2.13
C SER A 550 36.43 -26.95 1.31
N GLY A 551 35.61 -26.15 1.98
CA GLY A 551 34.59 -25.39 1.27
C GLY A 551 33.84 -24.38 2.12
N ILE A 552 33.21 -23.44 1.42
CA ILE A 552 32.36 -22.40 1.98
C ILE A 552 31.01 -22.40 1.28
N GLY A 553 29.96 -22.06 2.03
CA GLY A 553 28.60 -22.03 1.58
C GLY A 553 27.87 -20.79 2.05
N HIS A 554 26.91 -20.33 1.26
CA HIS A 554 26.14 -19.14 1.57
C HIS A 554 24.67 -19.24 1.16
N THR A 555 23.80 -18.67 2.00
CA THR A 555 22.42 -18.32 1.63
C THR A 555 22.26 -16.81 1.66
N ARG A 556 21.82 -16.25 0.53
CA ARG A 556 21.77 -14.80 0.30
C ARG A 556 20.37 -14.24 0.46
N TRP A 557 20.31 -13.05 1.04
CA TRP A 557 19.20 -12.11 0.96
C TRP A 557 19.69 -10.87 0.20
N ALA A 558 19.06 -10.52 -0.91
CA ALA A 558 19.54 -9.45 -1.78
C ALA A 558 19.40 -8.07 -1.11
N THR A 559 20.52 -7.37 -0.94
CA THR A 559 20.58 -5.97 -0.46
C THR A 559 21.05 -5.01 -1.55
N HIS A 560 22.06 -5.41 -2.33
CA HIS A 560 22.57 -4.71 -3.52
C HIS A 560 22.57 -5.66 -4.72
N GLY A 561 21.97 -5.25 -5.84
CA GLY A 561 21.81 -6.09 -7.03
C GLY A 561 20.70 -7.15 -6.90
N GLY A 562 19.95 -7.35 -7.99
CA GLY A 562 18.81 -8.28 -8.04
C GLY A 562 19.18 -9.74 -7.76
N PRO A 563 18.19 -10.62 -7.52
CA PRO A 563 18.40 -12.05 -7.27
C PRO A 563 18.72 -12.81 -8.58
N VAL A 564 19.90 -12.55 -9.14
CA VAL A 564 20.45 -13.24 -10.31
C VAL A 564 21.65 -14.09 -9.89
N GLU A 565 21.98 -15.12 -10.67
CA GLU A 565 23.07 -16.04 -10.34
C GLU A 565 24.43 -15.33 -10.19
N ALA A 566 24.69 -14.31 -11.02
CA ALA A 566 25.90 -13.49 -10.94
C ALA A 566 26.10 -12.84 -9.56
N ASN A 567 25.00 -12.44 -8.91
CA ASN A 567 24.98 -11.80 -7.59
C ASN A 567 24.92 -12.81 -6.43
N ALA A 568 24.75 -14.11 -6.71
CA ALA A 568 24.77 -15.14 -5.68
C ALA A 568 26.21 -15.36 -5.18
N HIS A 569 26.35 -15.64 -3.89
CA HIS A 569 27.63 -16.00 -3.28
C HIS A 569 27.86 -17.51 -3.41
N PRO A 570 29.11 -18.01 -3.42
CA PRO A 570 30.37 -17.27 -3.22
C PRO A 570 30.82 -16.43 -4.43
N HIS A 571 31.40 -15.26 -4.16
CA HIS A 571 32.05 -14.42 -5.18
C HIS A 571 33.50 -14.88 -5.37
N ARG A 572 33.92 -15.08 -6.62
CA ARG A 572 35.28 -15.48 -7.02
C ARG A 572 35.96 -14.31 -7.71
N ALA A 573 37.22 -14.07 -7.38
CA ALA A 573 38.13 -13.26 -8.19
C ALA A 573 39.47 -13.99 -8.23
N GLY A 574 39.95 -14.33 -9.44
CA GLY A 574 41.17 -15.11 -9.62
C GLY A 574 41.25 -16.35 -8.71
N ARG A 575 42.16 -16.29 -7.74
CA ARG A 575 42.52 -17.40 -6.84
C ARG A 575 41.77 -17.41 -5.50
N VAL A 576 40.76 -16.56 -5.30
CA VAL A 576 40.04 -16.47 -4.03
C VAL A 576 38.52 -16.48 -4.22
N CYS A 577 37.82 -17.21 -3.34
CA CYS A 577 36.37 -17.15 -3.16
C CYS A 577 36.00 -16.57 -1.80
N VAL A 578 34.98 -15.72 -1.77
CA VAL A 578 34.51 -15.05 -0.56
C VAL A 578 33.00 -15.22 -0.39
N VAL A 579 32.60 -15.52 0.84
CA VAL A 579 31.21 -15.38 1.31
C VAL A 579 31.15 -14.28 2.36
N HIS A 580 30.09 -13.48 2.31
CA HIS A 580 29.96 -12.25 3.07
C HIS A 580 28.55 -12.08 3.65
N ASN A 581 28.50 -11.71 4.93
CA ASN A 581 27.30 -11.30 5.65
C ASN A 581 27.47 -9.86 6.15
N GLY A 582 26.86 -8.89 5.49
CA GLY A 582 27.04 -7.51 5.86
C GLY A 582 26.85 -6.53 4.72
N ILE A 583 27.38 -5.33 4.90
CA ILE A 583 27.47 -4.29 3.87
C ILE A 583 28.89 -3.73 3.92
N ILE A 584 29.54 -3.67 2.75
CA ILE A 584 30.77 -2.91 2.54
C ILE A 584 30.37 -1.48 2.14
N GLU A 585 30.45 -0.54 3.07
CA GLU A 585 29.93 0.83 2.92
C GLU A 585 30.71 1.64 1.88
N ASN A 586 32.02 1.43 1.78
CA ASN A 586 32.88 2.12 0.81
C ASN A 586 33.05 1.37 -0.52
N PHE A 587 32.14 0.44 -0.87
CA PHE A 587 32.26 -0.39 -2.08
C PHE A 587 32.32 0.43 -3.38
N ARG A 588 31.66 1.60 -3.44
CA ARG A 588 31.70 2.48 -4.63
C ARG A 588 33.10 3.04 -4.88
N GLU A 589 33.77 3.47 -3.81
CA GLU A 589 35.16 3.96 -3.87
C GLU A 589 36.11 2.82 -4.28
N LEU A 590 35.92 1.63 -3.70
CA LEU A 590 36.70 0.45 -4.03
C LEU A 590 36.48 0.00 -5.48
N ARG A 591 35.25 0.10 -6.00
CA ARG A 591 34.91 -0.21 -7.39
C ARG A 591 35.53 0.78 -8.36
N ALA A 592 35.48 2.08 -8.05
CA ALA A 592 36.17 3.10 -8.84
C ALA A 592 37.70 2.87 -8.86
N TRP A 593 38.29 2.52 -7.71
CA TRP A 593 39.70 2.14 -7.63
C TRP A 593 40.02 0.88 -8.43
N ALA A 594 39.17 -0.15 -8.39
CA ALA A 594 39.36 -1.37 -9.18
C ALA A 594 39.38 -1.07 -10.68
N ALA A 595 38.51 -0.17 -11.14
CA ALA A 595 38.49 0.29 -12.53
C ALA A 595 39.79 1.01 -12.94
N THR A 596 40.38 1.86 -12.07
CA THR A 596 41.67 2.50 -12.38
C THR A 596 42.84 1.51 -12.42
N GLN A 597 42.72 0.37 -11.76
CA GLN A 597 43.69 -0.72 -11.81
C GLN A 597 43.44 -1.72 -12.97
N GLY A 598 42.41 -1.50 -13.80
CA GLY A 598 42.05 -2.40 -14.89
C GLY A 598 41.49 -3.75 -14.44
N LEU A 599 40.96 -3.84 -13.21
CA LEU A 599 40.39 -5.08 -12.67
C LEU A 599 38.92 -5.23 -13.11
N ALA A 600 38.57 -6.39 -13.67
CA ALA A 600 37.21 -6.69 -14.08
C ALA A 600 36.30 -7.04 -12.88
N THR A 601 35.01 -6.70 -12.99
CA THR A 601 33.96 -7.06 -12.03
C THR A 601 32.79 -7.72 -12.76
N GLU A 602 32.30 -8.84 -12.25
CA GLU A 602 31.21 -9.65 -12.82
C GLU A 602 29.82 -9.33 -12.22
N SER A 603 29.77 -8.67 -11.06
CA SER A 603 28.53 -8.49 -10.28
C SER A 603 28.26 -7.05 -9.86
N GLU A 604 27.02 -6.80 -9.43
CA GLU A 604 26.61 -5.51 -8.85
C GLU A 604 26.81 -5.46 -7.32
N THR A 605 27.32 -6.54 -6.73
CA THR A 605 27.40 -6.64 -5.27
C THR A 605 28.59 -5.88 -4.71
N ASP A 606 28.42 -5.39 -3.50
CA ASP A 606 29.47 -4.85 -2.65
C ASP A 606 30.50 -5.93 -2.26
N SER A 607 30.03 -7.16 -2.14
CA SER A 607 30.75 -8.35 -1.67
C SER A 607 31.86 -8.80 -2.62
N GLU A 608 31.65 -8.66 -3.93
CA GLU A 608 32.66 -8.95 -4.94
C GLU A 608 33.94 -8.14 -4.76
N MET A 609 33.82 -6.91 -4.26
CA MET A 609 34.99 -6.04 -4.08
C MET A 609 35.96 -6.58 -3.05
N VAL A 610 35.48 -7.36 -2.08
CA VAL A 610 36.35 -8.05 -1.12
C VAL A 610 37.18 -9.13 -1.82
N ALA A 611 36.59 -9.89 -2.76
CA ALA A 611 37.31 -10.90 -3.52
C ALA A 611 38.34 -10.26 -4.46
N VAL A 612 37.95 -9.24 -5.21
CA VAL A 612 38.83 -8.52 -6.16
C VAL A 612 40.01 -7.86 -5.47
N LEU A 613 39.80 -7.22 -4.31
CA LEU A 613 40.89 -6.63 -3.52
C LEU A 613 41.87 -7.68 -3.00
N CYS A 614 41.35 -8.81 -2.51
CA CYS A 614 42.18 -9.88 -1.98
C CYS A 614 43.03 -10.52 -3.10
N ASP A 615 42.44 -10.80 -4.26
CA ASP A 615 43.17 -11.31 -5.42
C ASP A 615 44.25 -10.34 -5.93
N HIS A 616 43.98 -9.04 -5.91
CA HIS A 616 44.96 -8.02 -6.28
C HIS A 616 46.24 -8.07 -5.41
N PHE A 617 46.10 -8.33 -4.10
CA PHE A 617 47.25 -8.47 -3.19
C PHE A 617 47.95 -9.83 -3.36
N LEU A 618 47.19 -10.91 -3.57
CA LEU A 618 47.75 -12.23 -3.90
C LEU A 618 48.59 -12.17 -5.20
N ALA A 619 48.12 -11.43 -6.22
CA ALA A 619 48.83 -11.26 -7.49
C ALA A 619 50.18 -10.55 -7.33
N ARG A 620 50.37 -9.81 -6.23
CA ARG A 620 51.61 -9.10 -5.87
C ARG A 620 52.49 -9.88 -4.89
N GLY A 621 52.24 -11.17 -4.72
CA GLY A 621 53.08 -12.08 -3.92
C GLY A 621 52.78 -12.09 -2.43
N ALA A 622 51.69 -11.46 -1.95
CA ALA A 622 51.27 -11.60 -0.57
C ALA A 622 50.78 -13.03 -0.28
N SER A 623 51.05 -13.56 0.92
CA SER A 623 50.43 -14.81 1.39
C SER A 623 48.92 -14.62 1.60
N PRO A 624 48.10 -15.70 1.64
CA PRO A 624 46.66 -15.59 1.88
C PRO A 624 46.28 -14.80 3.14
N ALA A 625 47.01 -14.97 4.24
CA ALA A 625 46.78 -14.23 5.48
C ALA A 625 47.09 -12.74 5.33
N GLU A 626 48.23 -12.40 4.72
CA GLU A 626 48.61 -11.00 4.47
C GLU A 626 47.66 -10.30 3.49
N ALA A 627 47.20 -11.02 2.46
CA ALA A 627 46.26 -10.49 1.49
C ALA A 627 44.90 -10.17 2.12
N VAL A 628 44.41 -11.03 3.04
CA VAL A 628 43.19 -10.74 3.81
C VAL A 628 43.41 -9.54 4.73
N ASP A 629 44.52 -9.48 5.46
CA ASP A 629 44.82 -8.36 6.37
C ASP A 629 44.80 -7.01 5.63
N ARG A 630 45.52 -6.91 4.50
CA ARG A 630 45.53 -5.70 3.65
C ARG A 630 44.16 -5.38 3.03
N THR A 631 43.35 -6.41 2.76
CA THR A 631 41.97 -6.21 2.28
C THR A 631 41.11 -5.59 3.38
N LEU A 632 41.19 -6.11 4.61
CA LEU A 632 40.38 -5.63 5.74
C LEU A 632 40.75 -4.20 6.16
N GLU A 633 41.99 -3.76 5.95
CA GLU A 633 42.42 -2.37 6.18
C GLU A 633 41.73 -1.36 5.26
N ARG A 634 41.36 -1.77 4.04
CA ARG A 634 40.72 -0.89 3.05
C ARG A 634 39.19 -0.96 3.06
N VAL A 635 38.62 -1.92 3.77
CA VAL A 635 37.17 -2.19 3.77
C VAL A 635 36.49 -1.53 4.98
N THR A 636 35.54 -0.65 4.70
CA THR A 636 34.71 0.03 5.70
C THR A 636 33.31 -0.54 5.69
N GLY A 637 32.76 -0.82 6.87
CA GLY A 637 31.39 -1.31 7.02
C GLY A 637 31.26 -2.34 8.13
N ALA A 638 30.16 -3.10 8.08
CA ALA A 638 29.88 -4.20 9.00
C ALA A 638 29.74 -5.50 8.22
N TYR A 639 30.66 -6.43 8.44
CA TYR A 639 30.81 -7.67 7.69
C TYR A 639 31.17 -8.87 8.58
N ALA A 640 30.77 -10.05 8.14
CA ALA A 640 31.40 -11.31 8.50
C ALA A 640 31.79 -11.98 7.19
N LEU A 641 33.04 -12.38 7.08
CA LEU A 641 33.66 -12.85 5.84
C LEU A 641 34.24 -14.23 6.08
N ALA A 642 34.14 -15.11 5.08
CA ALA A 642 34.93 -16.34 5.01
C ALA A 642 35.54 -16.47 3.62
N PHE A 643 36.83 -16.76 3.59
CA PHE A 643 37.69 -16.80 2.41
C PHE A 643 38.19 -18.22 2.19
N LEU A 644 38.17 -18.64 0.93
CA LEU A 644 38.70 -19.92 0.43
C LEU A 644 39.67 -19.61 -0.72
N PHE A 645 40.82 -20.30 -0.77
CA PHE A 645 41.91 -19.99 -1.70
C PHE A 645 42.22 -21.18 -2.60
N GLU A 646 42.47 -20.91 -3.87
CA GLU A 646 42.96 -21.90 -4.83
C GLU A 646 44.37 -22.37 -4.46
N GLY A 647 44.64 -23.66 -4.56
CA GLY A 647 45.88 -24.31 -4.11
C GLY A 647 45.91 -24.72 -2.63
N GLU A 648 44.98 -24.21 -1.81
CA GLU A 648 45.02 -24.39 -0.34
C GLU A 648 43.87 -25.29 0.16
N GLU A 649 44.15 -26.59 0.36
CA GLU A 649 43.13 -27.56 0.79
C GLU A 649 42.89 -27.61 2.31
N ASP A 650 43.75 -27.00 3.11
CA ASP A 650 43.68 -26.95 4.57
C ASP A 650 43.67 -25.54 5.15
N LEU A 651 43.10 -24.59 4.40
CA LEU A 651 43.06 -23.19 4.81
C LEU A 651 41.67 -22.58 4.66
N LEU A 652 41.19 -21.98 5.74
CA LEU A 652 40.02 -21.11 5.76
C LEU A 652 40.35 -19.87 6.58
N ILE A 653 40.15 -18.68 6.02
CA ILE A 653 40.36 -17.44 6.75
C ILE A 653 39.01 -16.75 6.96
N VAL A 654 38.75 -16.28 8.18
CA VAL A 654 37.51 -15.61 8.51
C VAL A 654 37.74 -14.30 9.24
N ALA A 655 36.86 -13.33 9.02
CA ALA A 655 36.94 -12.02 9.66
C ALA A 655 35.57 -11.55 10.10
N ARG A 656 35.51 -10.89 11.27
CA ARG A 656 34.28 -10.37 11.85
C ARG A 656 34.43 -8.90 12.22
N LYS A 657 33.54 -8.06 11.71
CA LYS A 657 33.31 -6.67 12.14
C LYS A 657 31.81 -6.39 12.14
N GLY A 658 31.19 -6.37 13.30
CA GLY A 658 29.76 -6.13 13.49
C GLY A 658 28.84 -7.34 13.26
N SER A 659 29.00 -8.13 12.20
CA SER A 659 28.17 -9.31 11.91
C SER A 659 28.66 -10.56 12.67
N PRO A 660 27.76 -11.43 13.17
CA PRO A 660 28.18 -12.55 14.01
C PRO A 660 28.83 -13.68 13.22
N LEU A 661 29.86 -14.28 13.82
CA LEU A 661 30.56 -15.45 13.30
C LEU A 661 31.07 -16.30 14.46
N ALA A 662 31.02 -17.62 14.29
CA ALA A 662 31.45 -18.59 15.29
C ALA A 662 32.24 -19.72 14.63
N ILE A 663 33.21 -20.26 15.36
CA ILE A 663 34.05 -21.38 14.97
C ILE A 663 33.61 -22.61 15.76
N GLY A 664 33.24 -23.68 15.07
CA GLY A 664 32.97 -25.00 15.63
C GLY A 664 34.23 -25.87 15.58
N HIS A 665 34.47 -26.60 16.67
CA HIS A 665 35.66 -27.45 16.83
C HIS A 665 35.25 -28.93 16.74
N GLY A 666 35.73 -29.66 15.73
CA GLY A 666 35.54 -31.10 15.57
C GLY A 666 36.81 -31.89 15.91
N GLU A 667 36.80 -33.21 15.65
CA GLU A 667 37.96 -34.09 15.81
C GLU A 667 38.75 -34.18 14.49
N GLY A 668 39.73 -33.28 14.31
CA GLY A 668 40.48 -33.16 13.05
C GLY A 668 39.67 -32.55 11.90
N GLU A 669 38.58 -31.85 12.25
CA GLU A 669 37.72 -31.08 11.36
C GLU A 669 37.40 -29.74 12.02
N MET A 670 37.24 -28.70 11.21
CA MET A 670 36.90 -27.36 11.68
C MET A 670 35.72 -26.79 10.92
N PHE A 671 34.85 -26.08 11.63
CA PHE A 671 33.62 -25.55 11.09
C PHE A 671 33.50 -24.06 11.36
N VAL A 672 32.86 -23.32 10.45
CA VAL A 672 32.51 -21.91 10.63
C VAL A 672 31.04 -21.73 10.36
N GLY A 673 30.37 -20.96 11.22
CA GLY A 673 28.95 -20.68 11.08
C GLY A 673 28.61 -19.27 11.54
N SER A 674 27.76 -18.60 10.78
CA SER A 674 27.15 -17.32 11.21
C SER A 674 26.16 -17.47 12.38
N ASP A 675 25.69 -18.69 12.64
CA ASP A 675 24.86 -19.04 13.79
C ASP A 675 25.22 -20.45 14.32
N ALA A 676 25.12 -20.64 15.63
CA ALA A 676 25.33 -21.93 16.28
C ALA A 676 24.35 -23.01 15.79
N LEU A 677 23.18 -22.64 15.26
CA LEU A 677 22.22 -23.59 14.67
C LEU A 677 22.77 -24.32 13.44
N ALA A 678 23.63 -23.67 12.64
CA ALA A 678 24.27 -24.30 11.50
C ALA A 678 25.32 -25.32 11.94
N LEU A 679 25.98 -25.05 13.07
CA LEU A 679 27.08 -25.86 13.61
C LEU A 679 26.60 -27.01 14.49
N ALA A 680 25.39 -26.90 15.06
CA ALA A 680 24.86 -27.87 16.02
C ALA A 680 24.87 -29.35 15.56
N PRO A 681 24.68 -29.70 14.26
CA PRO A 681 24.79 -31.08 13.79
C PRO A 681 26.24 -31.57 13.69
N LEU A 682 27.19 -30.64 13.58
CA LEU A 682 28.60 -30.91 13.28
C LEU A 682 29.44 -30.95 14.56
N THR A 683 29.10 -30.11 15.56
CA THR A 683 29.80 -30.06 16.84
C THR A 683 28.98 -29.39 17.93
N ASP A 684 29.20 -29.77 19.19
CA ASP A 684 28.69 -29.10 20.38
C ASP A 684 29.68 -28.09 20.99
N ARG A 685 30.92 -28.03 20.49
CA ARG A 685 32.03 -27.15 20.95
C ARG A 685 32.17 -25.93 20.04
N ILE A 686 31.78 -24.76 20.55
CA ILE A 686 31.75 -23.51 19.75
C ILE A 686 32.54 -22.39 20.42
N THR A 687 33.36 -21.71 19.63
CA THR A 687 34.04 -20.46 19.97
C THR A 687 33.39 -19.31 19.23
N TYR A 688 32.96 -18.26 19.95
CA TYR A 688 32.41 -17.06 19.33
C TYR A 688 33.52 -16.03 19.13
N LEU A 689 33.71 -15.57 17.90
CA LEU A 689 34.63 -14.46 17.61
C LEU A 689 34.09 -13.18 18.23
N GLU A 690 34.95 -12.23 18.61
CA GLU A 690 34.58 -10.88 19.02
C GLU A 690 34.55 -9.91 17.83
N ASP A 691 34.24 -8.64 18.08
CA ASP A 691 34.19 -7.63 17.02
C ASP A 691 35.60 -7.15 16.67
N GLY A 692 35.95 -7.18 15.39
CA GLY A 692 37.32 -6.93 14.91
C GLY A 692 38.21 -8.17 14.88
N ASP A 693 37.75 -9.31 15.38
CA ASP A 693 38.53 -10.55 15.34
C ASP A 693 38.63 -11.10 13.90
N ARG A 694 39.80 -11.65 13.59
CA ARG A 694 40.07 -12.46 12.40
C ARG A 694 40.73 -13.77 12.81
N ALA A 695 40.47 -14.84 12.08
CA ALA A 695 41.01 -16.15 12.40
C ALA A 695 41.50 -16.89 11.16
N VAL A 696 42.69 -17.48 11.27
CA VAL A 696 43.24 -18.43 10.31
C VAL A 696 42.93 -19.83 10.83
N ILE A 697 42.24 -20.64 10.04
CA ILE A 697 41.70 -21.93 10.44
C ILE A 697 42.29 -23.01 9.54
N THR A 698 42.81 -24.07 10.15
CA THR A 698 43.29 -25.31 9.53
C THR A 698 42.63 -26.50 10.23
N ARG A 699 42.72 -27.72 9.73
CA ARG A 699 42.20 -28.91 10.44
C ARG A 699 42.84 -29.14 11.82
N ALA A 700 44.03 -28.58 12.04
CA ALA A 700 44.74 -28.65 13.33
C ALA A 700 44.15 -27.68 14.38
N GLY A 701 43.52 -26.58 13.97
CA GLY A 701 42.94 -25.61 14.89
C GLY A 701 42.72 -24.23 14.28
N ALA A 702 42.47 -23.24 15.15
CA ALA A 702 42.23 -21.85 14.74
C ALA A 702 43.14 -20.88 15.52
N GLU A 703 43.91 -20.08 14.79
CA GLU A 703 44.65 -18.94 15.33
C GLU A 703 43.79 -17.67 15.20
N ILE A 704 43.40 -17.06 16.32
CA ILE A 704 42.55 -15.86 16.34
C ILE A 704 43.42 -14.64 16.67
N ARG A 705 43.25 -13.56 15.90
CA ARG A 705 43.88 -12.26 16.12
C ARG A 705 42.83 -11.18 16.31
N ASP A 706 43.09 -10.23 17.21
CA ASP A 706 42.20 -9.09 17.46
C ASP A 706 42.32 -8.00 16.38
N ALA A 707 41.56 -6.90 16.54
CA ALA A 707 41.57 -5.77 15.61
C ALA A 707 42.96 -5.11 15.47
N ALA A 708 43.83 -5.23 16.47
CA ALA A 708 45.19 -4.71 16.46
C ALA A 708 46.22 -5.72 15.89
N GLY A 709 45.76 -6.90 15.42
CA GLY A 709 46.61 -7.94 14.87
C GLY A 709 47.31 -8.82 15.91
N ARG A 710 46.95 -8.72 17.19
CA ARG A 710 47.58 -9.50 18.26
C ARG A 710 46.90 -10.86 18.42
N PRO A 711 47.64 -11.97 18.62
CA PRO A 711 47.06 -13.27 18.93
C PRO A 711 46.23 -13.24 20.23
N VAL A 712 45.02 -13.80 20.19
CA VAL A 712 44.08 -13.84 21.32
C VAL A 712 43.43 -15.22 21.46
N SER A 713 43.15 -15.63 22.70
CA SER A 713 42.42 -16.86 22.99
C SER A 713 40.98 -16.56 23.39
N ARG A 714 40.01 -17.25 22.75
CA ARG A 714 38.57 -17.11 23.02
C ARG A 714 38.03 -18.42 23.62
N PRO A 715 37.15 -18.37 24.64
CA PRO A 715 36.71 -19.57 25.35
C PRO A 715 35.80 -20.46 24.49
N ILE A 716 36.10 -21.77 24.49
CA ILE A 716 35.24 -22.80 23.90
C ILE A 716 34.05 -23.04 24.82
N ARG A 717 32.83 -23.00 24.27
CA ARG A 717 31.58 -23.24 25.00
C ARG A 717 30.86 -24.48 24.47
N ARG A 718 30.29 -25.27 25.38
CA ARG A 718 29.47 -26.44 25.03
C ARG A 718 27.99 -26.08 24.99
N ILE A 719 27.26 -26.49 23.95
CA ILE A 719 25.82 -26.21 23.79
C ILE A 719 25.00 -27.48 24.01
N ALA A 720 23.94 -27.41 24.83
CA ALA A 720 23.03 -28.53 25.05
C ALA A 720 22.19 -28.82 23.80
N LEU A 721 22.41 -29.98 23.19
CA LEU A 721 21.75 -30.42 21.96
C LEU A 721 20.23 -30.51 22.13
N ASP A 722 19.72 -30.90 23.30
CA ASP A 722 18.31 -31.00 23.77
C ASP A 722 17.42 -29.75 23.62
N ALA A 723 17.92 -28.66 23.04
CA ALA A 723 17.16 -27.46 22.71
C ALA A 723 16.87 -27.24 21.20
N VAL A 724 17.26 -28.16 20.30
CA VAL A 724 17.35 -27.90 18.84
C VAL A 724 16.35 -28.63 17.89
N GLN A 725 15.60 -29.68 18.26
CA GLN A 725 14.61 -30.27 17.31
C GLN A 725 13.44 -29.32 17.02
N VAL A 726 13.09 -29.17 15.75
CA VAL A 726 12.01 -28.30 15.26
C VAL A 726 11.11 -29.14 14.39
N ASP A 727 9.89 -29.40 14.85
CA ASP A 727 8.88 -30.14 14.08
C ASP A 727 7.51 -29.43 14.13
N LYS A 728 6.69 -29.66 13.11
CA LYS A 728 5.32 -29.13 12.95
C LYS A 728 4.31 -29.81 13.86
N ALA A 729 4.66 -30.92 14.54
CA ALA A 729 3.85 -31.59 15.55
C ALA A 729 2.39 -31.82 15.11
N GLY A 730 2.19 -32.29 13.87
CA GLY A 730 0.87 -32.59 13.30
C GLY A 730 0.08 -31.40 12.75
N HIS A 731 0.60 -30.15 12.83
CA HIS A 731 -0.04 -28.99 12.21
C HIS A 731 0.41 -28.78 10.76
N ARG A 732 -0.48 -28.27 9.89
CA ARG A 732 -0.17 -27.98 8.48
C ARG A 732 0.92 -26.90 8.30
N HIS A 733 0.86 -25.87 9.15
CA HIS A 733 1.77 -24.72 9.14
C HIS A 733 2.29 -24.45 10.56
N PHE A 734 3.50 -23.90 10.69
CA PHE A 734 4.05 -23.50 11.98
C PHE A 734 3.25 -22.38 12.63
N MET A 735 2.74 -21.44 11.83
CA MET A 735 1.86 -20.39 12.36
C MET A 735 0.64 -20.97 13.09
N ALA A 736 0.01 -22.02 12.54
CA ALA A 736 -1.14 -22.68 13.17
C ALA A 736 -0.78 -23.34 14.51
N LYS A 737 0.37 -24.04 14.57
CA LYS A 737 0.93 -24.61 15.80
C LYS A 737 1.15 -23.52 16.85
N GLU A 738 1.77 -22.42 16.46
CA GLU A 738 2.10 -21.32 17.37
C GLU A 738 0.85 -20.57 17.87
N ILE A 739 -0.25 -20.48 17.09
CA ILE A 739 -1.54 -19.98 17.58
C ILE A 739 -2.10 -20.94 18.65
N ALA A 740 -2.06 -22.25 18.37
CA ALA A 740 -2.59 -23.27 19.28
C ALA A 740 -1.80 -23.36 20.60
N GLU A 741 -0.49 -23.09 20.59
CA GLU A 741 0.37 -23.15 21.78
C GLU A 741 0.19 -21.96 22.75
N GLN A 742 -0.44 -20.85 22.33
CA GLN A 742 -0.50 -19.63 23.13
C GLN A 742 -1.02 -19.81 24.57
N PRO A 743 -2.05 -20.63 24.86
CA PRO A 743 -2.51 -20.85 26.23
C PRO A 743 -1.43 -21.45 27.14
N GLY A 744 -0.72 -22.48 26.65
CA GLY A 744 0.37 -23.12 27.41
C GLY A 744 1.56 -22.16 27.61
N ARG A 745 1.94 -21.41 26.57
CA ARG A 745 3.01 -20.40 26.69
C ARG A 745 2.65 -19.28 27.64
N LEU A 746 1.38 -18.88 27.66
CA LEU A 746 0.92 -17.90 28.63
C LEU A 746 1.01 -18.46 30.05
N GLN A 747 0.61 -19.71 30.27
CA GLN A 747 0.74 -20.37 31.56
C GLN A 747 2.19 -20.41 32.04
N ASP A 748 3.15 -20.75 31.18
CA ASP A 748 4.58 -20.77 31.51
C ASP A 748 5.07 -19.39 32.00
N VAL A 749 4.71 -18.34 31.26
CA VAL A 749 5.07 -16.95 31.60
C VAL A 749 4.43 -16.54 32.93
N LEU A 750 3.14 -16.81 33.11
CA LEU A 750 2.43 -16.49 34.34
C LEU A 750 3.04 -17.22 35.54
N SER A 751 3.38 -18.49 35.39
CA SER A 751 3.93 -19.31 36.48
C SER A 751 5.33 -18.82 36.90
N HIS A 752 6.10 -18.29 35.96
CA HIS A 752 7.42 -17.71 36.23
C HIS A 752 7.34 -16.40 37.03
N TYR A 753 6.42 -15.49 36.64
CA TYR A 753 6.31 -14.15 37.23
C TYR A 753 5.32 -14.06 38.40
N LEU A 754 4.51 -15.09 38.66
CA LEU A 754 3.58 -15.13 39.80
C LEU A 754 4.15 -15.99 40.93
N GLY A 755 4.10 -15.46 42.15
CA GLY A 755 4.33 -16.19 43.40
C GLY A 755 3.13 -16.09 44.34
N GLU A 756 3.22 -16.70 45.52
CA GLU A 756 2.14 -16.74 46.53
C GLU A 756 1.71 -15.35 47.01
N GLY A 757 2.62 -14.36 46.99
CA GLY A 757 2.38 -12.97 47.39
C GLY A 757 2.10 -11.99 46.25
N GLY A 758 1.90 -12.46 45.02
CA GLY A 758 1.66 -11.63 43.84
C GLY A 758 2.79 -11.68 42.82
N VAL A 759 3.02 -10.58 42.12
CA VAL A 759 3.96 -10.51 41.00
C VAL A 759 5.42 -10.41 41.48
N ARG A 760 6.29 -11.27 40.96
CA ARG A 760 7.74 -11.32 41.19
C ARG A 760 8.49 -10.66 40.03
N LEU A 761 9.08 -9.50 40.26
CA LEU A 761 10.03 -8.87 39.32
C LEU A 761 11.43 -9.48 39.47
N PRO A 762 12.28 -9.41 38.44
CA PRO A 762 13.71 -9.69 38.60
C PRO A 762 14.33 -8.79 39.67
N GLU A 763 15.33 -9.30 40.39
CA GLU A 763 16.11 -8.52 41.34
C GLU A 763 16.69 -7.26 40.68
N GLY A 764 16.77 -6.16 41.43
CA GLY A 764 17.27 -4.87 40.92
C GLY A 764 16.32 -4.07 40.01
N LEU A 765 15.07 -4.53 39.82
CA LEU A 765 14.06 -3.82 39.04
C LEU A 765 12.92 -3.27 39.91
N ASP A 766 12.97 -1.97 40.20
CA ASP A 766 11.89 -1.24 40.87
C ASP A 766 11.41 -0.07 40.02
N PHE A 767 10.13 -0.10 39.62
CA PHE A 767 9.57 0.93 38.76
C PHE A 767 9.27 2.25 39.47
N ARG A 768 9.33 2.28 40.81
CA ARG A 768 9.18 3.50 41.61
C ARG A 768 10.36 4.46 41.50
N ASP A 769 11.49 3.97 41.00
CA ASP A 769 12.72 4.75 40.83
C ASP A 769 12.73 5.60 39.56
N TYR A 770 11.69 5.51 38.73
CA TYR A 770 11.63 6.14 37.41
C TYR A 770 10.39 7.01 37.27
N ASP A 771 10.59 8.17 36.63
CA ASP A 771 9.50 9.13 36.38
C ASP A 771 8.86 8.94 34.99
N ARG A 772 9.47 8.14 34.13
CA ARG A 772 9.04 7.87 32.74
C ARG A 772 9.60 6.56 32.21
N VAL A 773 8.86 5.92 31.31
CA VAL A 773 9.32 4.76 30.53
C VAL A 773 9.24 5.07 29.03
N THR A 774 10.33 4.82 28.30
CA THR A 774 10.32 4.86 26.83
C THR A 774 10.60 3.47 26.29
N MET A 775 9.65 2.95 25.51
CA MET A 775 9.70 1.64 24.86
C MET A 775 10.05 1.79 23.39
N VAL A 776 11.08 1.08 22.94
CA VAL A 776 11.55 1.15 21.55
C VAL A 776 11.44 -0.23 20.90
N ALA A 777 10.70 -0.32 19.79
CA ALA A 777 10.43 -1.58 19.09
C ALA A 777 10.13 -1.39 17.59
N CYS A 778 9.94 -2.49 16.84
CA CYS A 778 9.60 -2.48 15.40
C CYS A 778 8.44 -3.44 15.11
N GLY A 779 7.63 -3.13 14.09
CA GLY A 779 6.52 -3.98 13.62
C GLY A 779 5.57 -4.40 14.75
N THR A 780 5.17 -5.68 14.75
CA THR A 780 4.32 -6.30 15.79
C THR A 780 4.78 -6.01 17.23
N ALA A 781 6.09 -5.92 17.50
CA ALA A 781 6.57 -5.62 18.85
C ALA A 781 6.29 -4.16 19.27
N ALA A 782 6.25 -3.23 18.32
CA ALA A 782 5.86 -1.85 18.58
C ALA A 782 4.38 -1.75 18.95
N TYR A 783 3.50 -2.48 18.26
CA TYR A 783 2.07 -2.53 18.62
C TYR A 783 1.83 -3.14 20.00
N ALA A 784 2.59 -4.17 20.39
CA ALA A 784 2.55 -4.68 21.75
C ALA A 784 2.98 -3.63 22.80
N CYS A 785 4.03 -2.84 22.50
CA CYS A 785 4.42 -1.71 23.35
C CYS A 785 3.35 -0.62 23.41
N GLN A 786 2.62 -0.37 22.31
CA GLN A 786 1.49 0.57 22.31
C GLN A 786 0.33 0.08 23.20
N VAL A 787 0.00 -1.21 23.20
CA VAL A 787 -0.96 -1.77 24.17
C VAL A 787 -0.44 -1.55 25.60
N ALA A 788 0.83 -1.86 25.84
CA ALA A 788 1.44 -1.73 27.17
C ALA A 788 1.49 -0.28 27.67
N ARG A 789 1.61 0.70 26.77
CA ARG A 789 1.54 2.13 27.11
C ARG A 789 0.25 2.45 27.88
N TYR A 790 -0.90 1.95 27.42
CA TYR A 790 -2.16 2.12 28.15
C TYR A 790 -2.09 1.51 29.55
N TRP A 791 -1.44 0.35 29.73
CA TRP A 791 -1.28 -0.26 31.05
C TRP A 791 -0.39 0.57 31.98
N PHE A 792 0.72 1.11 31.49
CA PHE A 792 1.58 2.00 32.26
C PHE A 792 0.87 3.28 32.69
N GLU A 793 0.17 3.93 31.78
CA GLU A 793 -0.50 5.20 32.05
C GLU A 793 -1.76 5.03 32.92
N GLN A 794 -2.56 3.99 32.68
CA GLN A 794 -3.82 3.77 33.40
C GLN A 794 -3.62 3.10 34.77
N VAL A 795 -2.73 2.10 34.85
CA VAL A 795 -2.54 1.29 36.06
C VAL A 795 -1.40 1.81 36.92
N ALA A 796 -0.22 2.02 36.32
CA ALA A 796 0.97 2.45 37.07
C ALA A 796 1.05 3.97 37.24
N ARG A 797 0.20 4.74 36.53
CA ARG A 797 0.26 6.22 36.46
C ARG A 797 1.66 6.72 36.07
N LEU A 798 2.37 5.93 35.26
CA LEU A 798 3.72 6.21 34.80
C LEU A 798 3.67 6.66 33.34
N PRO A 799 4.15 7.88 33.02
CA PRO A 799 4.23 8.33 31.64
C PRO A 799 5.01 7.34 30.79
N ALA A 800 4.39 6.89 29.68
CA ALA A 800 4.97 5.90 28.79
C ALA A 800 4.97 6.39 27.35
N GLU A 801 6.12 6.27 26.69
CA GLU A 801 6.30 6.59 25.28
C GLU A 801 6.66 5.33 24.50
N VAL A 802 6.21 5.25 23.25
CA VAL A 802 6.53 4.16 22.34
C VAL A 802 7.09 4.76 21.07
N ASP A 803 8.20 4.22 20.60
CA ASP A 803 8.85 4.69 19.38
C ASP A 803 9.23 3.54 18.47
N VAL A 804 9.12 3.81 17.16
CA VAL A 804 9.67 2.95 16.13
C VAL A 804 11.19 3.06 16.19
N ALA A 805 11.86 1.94 16.30
CA ALA A 805 13.30 1.94 16.55
C ALA A 805 14.14 2.53 15.41
N SER A 806 13.61 2.58 14.17
CA SER A 806 14.24 3.30 13.06
C SER A 806 14.24 4.81 13.29
N GLU A 807 13.07 5.37 13.56
CA GLU A 807 12.89 6.81 13.77
C GLU A 807 13.54 7.28 15.07
N PHE A 808 13.60 6.40 16.08
CA PHE A 808 14.25 6.72 17.35
C PHE A 808 15.74 7.08 17.16
N ARG A 809 16.40 6.51 16.15
CA ARG A 809 17.83 6.67 15.89
C ARG A 809 18.19 8.00 15.23
N TYR A 810 17.37 8.49 14.30
CA TYR A 810 17.71 9.61 13.42
C TYR A 810 17.39 11.00 14.00
N ARG A 811 16.76 11.06 15.16
CA ARG A 811 16.35 12.32 15.79
C ARG A 811 17.10 12.57 17.10
N GLU A 812 17.49 13.83 17.31
CA GLU A 812 18.04 14.27 18.59
C GLU A 812 16.89 14.56 19.56
N ARG A 813 16.71 13.70 20.57
CA ARG A 813 15.68 13.90 21.59
C ARG A 813 16.18 14.69 22.80
N PRO A 814 15.39 15.67 23.30
CA PRO A 814 15.63 16.29 24.59
C PRO A 814 15.59 15.25 25.70
N CYS A 815 16.75 14.92 26.27
CA CYS A 815 16.83 14.01 27.40
C CYS A 815 16.56 14.80 28.69
N HIS A 816 15.43 14.60 29.35
CA HIS A 816 15.18 15.19 30.67
C HIS A 816 16.25 14.76 31.69
N ARG A 817 16.66 15.67 32.58
CA ARG A 817 17.68 15.45 33.65
C ARG A 817 17.24 14.49 34.78
N GLY A 818 16.01 13.97 34.76
CA GLY A 818 15.49 13.03 35.77
C GLY A 818 15.90 11.57 35.55
N ARG A 819 15.62 10.68 36.53
CA ARG A 819 15.93 9.23 36.44
C ARG A 819 15.10 8.58 35.34
N TRP A 820 15.73 8.38 34.19
CA TRP A 820 15.10 7.97 32.94
C TRP A 820 15.46 6.53 32.59
N ARG A 821 14.47 5.72 32.20
CA ARG A 821 14.69 4.32 31.78
C ARG A 821 14.23 4.07 30.34
N CYS A 822 15.14 3.53 29.53
CA CYS A 822 14.87 3.05 28.18
C CYS A 822 14.69 1.53 28.21
N SER A 823 13.57 1.04 27.68
CA SER A 823 13.28 -0.37 27.53
C SER A 823 13.23 -0.75 26.04
N SER A 824 13.88 -1.86 25.68
CA SER A 824 13.80 -2.44 24.33
C SER A 824 13.10 -3.80 24.37
N ALA A 825 12.23 -4.05 23.41
CA ALA A 825 11.44 -5.28 23.31
C ALA A 825 11.65 -5.96 21.95
N SER A 826 12.04 -7.24 21.95
CA SER A 826 12.27 -8.00 20.72
C SER A 826 11.66 -9.41 20.73
N ARG A 827 11.38 -9.92 19.54
CA ARG A 827 10.73 -11.21 19.29
C ARG A 827 11.69 -12.31 18.81
N ALA A 828 12.77 -11.95 18.13
CA ALA A 828 13.74 -12.91 17.59
C ALA A 828 14.73 -13.38 18.68
N ARG A 829 15.42 -14.51 18.43
CA ARG A 829 16.56 -14.97 19.26
C ARG A 829 17.64 -13.89 19.44
N ARG A 830 17.66 -12.87 18.58
CA ARG A 830 18.55 -11.70 18.58
C ARG A 830 17.74 -10.39 18.39
N PRO A 831 18.14 -9.25 18.97
CA PRO A 831 17.57 -7.92 18.66
C PRO A 831 17.51 -7.61 17.16
N THR A 832 16.54 -6.80 16.70
CA THR A 832 16.70 -6.09 15.41
C THR A 832 17.82 -5.05 15.54
N ARG A 833 18.56 -4.72 14.48
CA ARG A 833 19.69 -3.76 14.58
C ARG A 833 19.22 -2.39 15.06
N TRP A 834 18.04 -1.96 14.65
CA TRP A 834 17.37 -0.75 15.13
C TRP A 834 17.27 -0.70 16.66
N GLN A 835 16.89 -1.82 17.26
CA GLN A 835 16.82 -1.96 18.71
C GLN A 835 18.22 -1.97 19.35
N ARG A 836 19.23 -2.58 18.71
CA ARG A 836 20.64 -2.53 19.20
C ARG A 836 21.24 -1.14 19.12
N CYS A 837 20.99 -0.39 18.05
CA CYS A 837 21.53 0.95 17.85
C CYS A 837 20.85 1.96 18.78
N ALA A 838 19.50 1.89 18.89
CA ALA A 838 18.74 2.69 19.84
C ALA A 838 19.18 2.42 21.29
N THR A 839 19.46 1.16 21.63
CA THR A 839 20.04 0.82 22.93
C THR A 839 21.50 1.28 23.03
N ALA A 840 22.37 1.09 22.04
CA ALA A 840 23.77 1.55 22.08
C ALA A 840 23.89 3.06 22.34
N GLY A 841 23.09 3.88 21.63
CA GLY A 841 23.04 5.34 21.82
C GLY A 841 22.62 5.79 23.23
N GLY A 842 21.72 5.06 23.88
CA GLY A 842 21.34 5.32 25.28
C GLY A 842 22.42 5.01 26.32
N GLY A 843 23.43 4.20 25.96
CA GLY A 843 24.51 3.74 26.85
C GLY A 843 25.59 4.75 27.13
N ARG A 844 25.93 5.58 26.14
CA ARG A 844 26.95 6.64 26.28
C ARG A 844 26.57 7.69 27.34
N ARG A 845 25.32 7.70 27.83
CA ARG A 845 24.77 8.73 28.75
C ARG A 845 24.53 8.25 30.19
N GLY A 846 25.16 7.15 30.65
CA GLY A 846 25.10 6.70 32.05
C GLY A 846 23.76 6.09 32.51
N ARG A 847 23.00 5.46 31.61
CA ARG A 847 21.59 5.06 31.85
C ARG A 847 21.43 3.55 32.07
N TRP A 848 20.60 3.18 33.04
CA TRP A 848 20.30 1.78 33.37
C TRP A 848 19.35 1.13 32.35
N ARG A 849 19.70 -0.09 31.92
CA ARG A 849 19.11 -0.78 30.77
C ARG A 849 18.20 -1.93 31.20
N TRP A 850 17.00 -1.98 30.62
CA TRP A 850 16.16 -3.18 30.63
C TRP A 850 15.97 -3.72 29.24
N SER A 851 15.96 -5.04 29.11
CA SER A 851 15.60 -5.65 27.84
C SER A 851 14.80 -6.92 28.06
N MET A 852 13.79 -7.09 27.22
CA MET A 852 12.91 -8.25 27.25
C MET A 852 13.27 -9.20 26.11
N TRP A 853 13.80 -10.39 26.42
CA TRP A 853 14.33 -11.35 25.44
C TRP A 853 13.77 -12.77 25.61
N PRO A 854 13.68 -13.55 24.52
CA PRO A 854 13.42 -14.98 24.60
C PRO A 854 14.53 -15.80 25.29
N ASN A 855 15.80 -15.42 25.15
CA ASN A 855 16.98 -16.10 25.73
C ASN A 855 17.97 -15.10 26.35
N PRO A 856 18.78 -15.48 27.35
CA PRO A 856 19.81 -14.60 27.94
C PRO A 856 20.97 -14.36 26.95
N PRO A 857 21.55 -13.13 26.88
CA PRO A 857 22.79 -12.88 26.17
C PRO A 857 24.02 -13.41 26.94
N SER A 858 25.17 -13.52 26.25
CA SER A 858 26.48 -13.87 26.83
C SER A 858 26.77 -13.07 28.11
N PRO A 859 27.30 -13.71 29.19
CA PRO A 859 27.66 -13.00 30.41
C PRO A 859 28.78 -11.99 30.10
N GLY A 860 28.57 -10.72 30.46
CA GLY A 860 29.47 -9.59 30.17
C GLY A 860 28.78 -8.24 29.89
N ARG A 861 27.45 -8.19 29.74
CA ARG A 861 26.72 -6.93 29.46
C ARG A 861 26.01 -6.38 30.71
N ARG A 862 26.17 -5.08 31.01
CA ARG A 862 25.41 -4.30 32.02
C ARG A 862 23.94 -4.13 31.59
N THR A 863 23.15 -5.20 31.53
CA THR A 863 21.75 -5.17 31.07
C THR A 863 20.90 -6.18 31.83
N TRP A 864 19.84 -5.70 32.50
CA TRP A 864 18.89 -6.57 33.19
C TRP A 864 17.97 -7.26 32.17
N CYS A 865 17.87 -8.59 32.22
CA CYS A 865 17.16 -9.41 31.25
C CYS A 865 16.00 -10.18 31.93
N CYS A 866 14.76 -9.93 31.50
CA CYS A 866 13.60 -10.73 31.88
C CYS A 866 13.52 -11.97 30.97
N ARG A 867 13.49 -13.20 31.52
CA ARG A 867 13.26 -14.42 30.75
C ARG A 867 11.79 -14.47 30.28
N SER A 868 11.56 -14.74 29.01
CA SER A 868 10.28 -15.33 28.58
C SER A 868 10.48 -16.83 28.46
N TRP A 869 9.81 -17.64 29.28
CA TRP A 869 9.79 -19.08 29.09
C TRP A 869 8.94 -19.40 27.86
N GLN A 870 9.62 -19.48 26.71
CA GLN A 870 9.24 -20.39 25.64
C GLN A 870 10.11 -21.62 25.89
N GLY A 871 9.57 -22.67 26.53
CA GLY A 871 10.28 -23.93 26.74
C GLY A 871 11.01 -24.41 25.47
N GLY A 872 12.11 -25.15 25.67
CA GLY A 872 13.02 -25.61 24.63
C GLY A 872 12.34 -26.19 23.40
N ARG A 873 13.02 -26.06 22.25
CA ARG A 873 12.69 -26.68 20.95
C ARG A 873 11.47 -26.13 20.19
N SER A 874 11.74 -25.05 19.44
CA SER A 874 11.39 -24.91 18.01
C SER A 874 12.07 -23.67 17.41
N ALA A 875 13.18 -23.88 16.70
CA ALA A 875 13.76 -22.90 15.78
C ALA A 875 13.02 -22.93 14.43
N SER A 876 11.74 -22.51 14.41
CA SER A 876 10.98 -22.42 13.16
C SER A 876 11.36 -21.15 12.34
N PRO A 877 11.49 -21.20 11.00
CA PRO A 877 11.93 -20.09 10.12
C PRO A 877 11.03 -18.84 10.03
N ARG A 878 9.85 -18.81 10.67
CA ARG A 878 8.65 -18.20 10.04
C ARG A 878 7.89 -17.18 10.92
N PRO A 879 7.04 -16.28 10.36
CA PRO A 879 6.37 -15.20 11.09
C PRO A 879 5.44 -15.79 12.14
N ARG A 880 5.69 -15.39 13.37
CA ARG A 880 4.92 -15.92 14.49
C ARG A 880 3.60 -15.16 14.64
N PRO A 881 2.50 -15.78 15.10
CA PRO A 881 1.36 -15.10 15.69
C PRO A 881 1.70 -14.67 17.12
N LEU A 882 1.18 -13.53 17.55
CA LEU A 882 1.40 -12.96 18.87
C LEU A 882 0.66 -13.81 19.93
N PRO A 883 1.29 -14.64 20.79
CA PRO A 883 0.89 -14.52 22.17
C PRO A 883 1.29 -13.10 22.53
N VAL A 884 0.34 -12.25 22.91
CA VAL A 884 0.66 -10.95 23.49
C VAL A 884 1.89 -11.17 24.35
N SER A 885 2.95 -10.43 24.06
CA SER A 885 4.13 -10.42 24.90
C SER A 885 3.65 -9.93 26.26
N LEU A 886 3.16 -10.86 27.07
CA LEU A 886 2.64 -10.74 28.43
C LEU A 886 3.83 -10.58 29.37
N ARG A 887 4.76 -9.73 28.94
CA ARG A 887 6.01 -9.39 29.60
C ARG A 887 5.83 -8.25 30.61
N PHE A 888 4.57 -7.81 30.82
CA PHE A 888 4.19 -6.73 31.74
C PHE A 888 3.61 -7.23 33.07
N TRP A 889 3.68 -8.53 33.34
CA TRP A 889 3.29 -9.12 34.62
C TRP A 889 4.36 -8.90 35.68
N GLY A 890 4.77 -7.64 35.85
CA GLY A 890 5.76 -7.16 36.81
C GLY A 890 5.22 -6.20 37.88
N PHE A 891 4.05 -5.61 37.69
CA PHE A 891 3.81 -4.28 38.29
C PHE A 891 2.94 -4.23 39.54
N TRP A 892 2.39 -5.35 39.99
CA TRP A 892 1.33 -5.37 41.01
C TRP A 892 1.83 -5.50 42.46
N ARG A 893 3.00 -4.90 42.76
CA ARG A 893 3.43 -4.61 44.14
C ARG A 893 3.89 -3.17 44.37
N CYS A 894 3.95 -2.32 43.32
CA CYS A 894 4.48 -0.95 43.44
C CYS A 894 3.41 0.14 43.69
N GLY A 895 2.12 -0.22 43.76
CA GLY A 895 1.03 0.71 44.05
C GLY A 895 0.77 0.92 45.55
N ARG A 896 1.74 1.46 46.31
CA ARG A 896 1.38 2.38 47.40
C ARG A 896 1.42 3.79 46.80
N PRO A 897 0.30 4.52 46.76
CA PRO A 897 0.22 5.79 46.05
C PRO A 897 1.12 6.83 46.70
N ARG A 898 1.90 7.55 45.88
CA ARG A 898 2.64 8.77 46.28
C ARG A 898 1.73 9.98 46.55
N ILE A 899 0.41 9.77 46.56
CA ILE A 899 -0.59 10.76 47.01
C ILE A 899 -1.52 10.03 47.98
N ALA A 900 -1.27 10.21 49.27
CA ALA A 900 -2.20 9.82 50.31
C ALA A 900 -3.53 10.59 50.13
N GLY A 901 -4.66 9.89 50.17
CA GLY A 901 -5.89 10.51 50.68
C GLY A 901 -7.24 10.26 49.98
N ARG A 902 -7.36 9.72 48.75
CA ARG A 902 -8.70 9.70 48.08
C ARG A 902 -9.05 8.51 47.17
N CYS A 903 -8.72 7.27 47.53
CA CYS A 903 -9.41 6.12 46.93
C CYS A 903 -9.39 4.89 47.85
N PRO A 904 -10.54 4.35 48.29
CA PRO A 904 -10.57 3.05 48.97
C PRO A 904 -10.20 1.93 47.98
N PRO A 905 -9.60 0.83 48.43
CA PRO A 905 -9.15 -0.25 47.56
C PRO A 905 -10.37 -1.03 47.01
N PRO A 906 -10.59 -1.11 45.68
CA PRO A 906 -11.64 -1.97 45.15
C PRO A 906 -11.23 -3.45 45.29
N PRO A 907 -12.18 -4.41 45.28
CA PRO A 907 -11.94 -5.79 45.68
C PRO A 907 -11.11 -6.56 44.65
N MET A 908 -9.78 -6.42 44.73
CA MET A 908 -8.80 -7.05 43.84
C MET A 908 -8.85 -8.59 43.86
N ARG A 909 -9.22 -9.21 45.00
CA ARG A 909 -9.33 -10.68 45.13
C ARG A 909 -10.45 -11.31 44.28
N ARG A 910 -11.54 -10.58 43.97
CA ARG A 910 -12.65 -11.09 43.13
C ARG A 910 -12.33 -11.04 41.63
N ARG A 911 -11.61 -10.01 41.16
CA ARG A 911 -11.21 -9.87 39.74
C ARG A 911 -10.16 -10.91 39.32
N TRP A 912 -9.28 -11.32 40.24
CA TRP A 912 -8.27 -12.36 39.99
C TRP A 912 -8.82 -13.79 39.96
N ARG A 913 -9.86 -14.11 40.75
CA ARG A 913 -10.55 -15.42 40.69
C ARG A 913 -11.22 -15.64 39.32
N ARG A 914 -11.78 -14.60 38.68
CA ARG A 914 -12.32 -14.70 37.30
C ARG A 914 -11.24 -14.98 36.24
N CYS A 915 -10.00 -14.54 36.44
CA CYS A 915 -8.89 -14.85 35.54
C CYS A 915 -8.45 -16.33 35.66
N ARG A 916 -8.63 -16.96 36.83
CA ARG A 916 -8.53 -18.43 36.97
C ARG A 916 -9.67 -19.18 36.28
N CYS A 917 -10.84 -18.57 36.04
CA CYS A 917 -11.92 -19.21 35.25
C CYS A 917 -11.63 -19.26 33.74
N CYS A 918 -10.68 -18.47 33.22
CA CYS A 918 -10.14 -18.68 31.87
C CYS A 918 -9.38 -20.00 31.71
N ARG A 919 -9.16 -20.78 32.79
CA ARG A 919 -8.46 -22.08 32.78
C ARG A 919 -9.14 -23.19 31.96
N ALA A 920 -10.45 -23.12 31.69
CA ALA A 920 -11.19 -24.32 31.25
C ALA A 920 -12.17 -24.14 30.07
N SER A 921 -12.53 -22.93 29.65
CA SER A 921 -13.69 -22.74 28.75
C SER A 921 -13.40 -22.23 27.34
N SER A 922 -12.24 -21.61 27.09
CA SER A 922 -12.05 -20.79 25.88
C SER A 922 -11.43 -21.48 24.67
N THR A 923 -10.67 -22.57 24.83
CA THR A 923 -10.04 -23.28 23.70
C THR A 923 -10.83 -24.50 23.20
N GLY A 924 -11.49 -25.25 24.10
CA GLY A 924 -12.25 -26.46 23.73
C GLY A 924 -13.49 -26.21 22.85
N ARG A 925 -14.02 -24.97 22.84
CA ARG A 925 -15.17 -24.58 22.00
C ARG A 925 -14.78 -24.15 20.58
N TRP A 926 -13.53 -23.75 20.35
CA TRP A 926 -13.06 -23.29 19.04
C TRP A 926 -12.59 -24.46 18.16
N THR A 927 -11.94 -25.47 18.73
CA THR A 927 -11.53 -26.69 18.00
C THR A 927 -12.71 -27.58 17.60
N SER A 928 -13.82 -27.55 18.35
CA SER A 928 -15.01 -28.36 18.07
C SER A 928 -15.93 -27.77 16.98
N ARG A 929 -15.96 -26.44 16.80
CA ARG A 929 -16.71 -25.80 15.69
C ARG A 929 -16.00 -25.87 14.34
N GLY A 930 -14.67 -26.06 14.32
CA GLY A 930 -13.92 -26.34 13.08
C GLY A 930 -14.34 -27.65 12.37
N ARG A 931 -15.12 -28.52 13.02
CA ARG A 931 -15.73 -29.72 12.40
C ARG A 931 -17.12 -29.49 11.78
N ARG A 932 -17.77 -28.35 12.00
CA ARG A 932 -19.06 -28.01 11.38
C ARG A 932 -18.93 -26.72 10.57
N GLY A 933 -18.49 -26.87 9.32
CA GLY A 933 -19.03 -26.16 8.15
C GLY A 933 -19.09 -24.62 8.11
N ALA A 934 -18.51 -23.86 9.04
CA ALA A 934 -18.42 -22.42 8.88
C ALA A 934 -17.20 -22.08 8.01
N SER A 935 -17.41 -22.01 6.69
CA SER A 935 -16.43 -21.43 5.77
C SER A 935 -16.12 -20.01 6.24
N PRO A 936 -14.83 -19.62 6.42
CA PRO A 936 -14.51 -18.23 6.66
C PRO A 936 -15.05 -17.38 5.50
N PRO A 937 -15.47 -16.12 5.74
CA PRO A 937 -15.96 -15.26 4.68
C PRO A 937 -14.95 -15.25 3.53
N ILE A 938 -15.41 -15.65 2.34
CA ILE A 938 -14.56 -15.75 1.15
C ILE A 938 -14.22 -14.32 0.74
N TRP A 939 -13.01 -13.89 1.10
CA TRP A 939 -12.47 -12.60 0.69
C TRP A 939 -12.33 -12.55 -0.84
N PRO A 940 -12.84 -11.52 -1.53
CA PRO A 940 -12.60 -11.33 -2.96
C PRO A 940 -11.10 -11.34 -3.26
N ARG A 941 -10.68 -11.93 -4.39
CA ARG A 941 -9.26 -12.09 -4.78
C ARG A 941 -8.48 -10.78 -4.82
N ARG A 942 -9.15 -9.62 -4.95
CA ARG A 942 -8.60 -8.25 -5.01
C ARG A 942 -9.17 -7.30 -3.95
N ALA A 943 -9.45 -7.75 -2.73
CA ALA A 943 -9.99 -6.88 -1.68
C ALA A 943 -8.90 -6.02 -1.00
N THR A 944 -9.19 -4.74 -0.77
CA THR A 944 -8.58 -3.90 0.28
C THR A 944 -9.40 -4.11 1.55
N SER A 945 -8.80 -4.23 2.72
CA SER A 945 -9.53 -4.37 3.98
C SER A 945 -9.10 -3.34 5.02
N CYS A 946 -10.00 -3.06 5.96
CA CYS A 946 -9.76 -2.10 7.03
C CYS A 946 -9.98 -2.79 8.38
N SER A 947 -9.11 -2.58 9.35
CA SER A 947 -9.27 -3.09 10.72
C SER A 947 -9.31 -1.93 11.69
N TRP A 948 -10.34 -1.85 12.54
CA TRP A 948 -10.53 -0.71 13.43
C TRP A 948 -10.66 -1.11 14.89
N GLY A 949 -10.19 -0.21 15.74
CA GLY A 949 -10.32 -0.31 17.18
C GLY A 949 -10.20 1.05 17.84
N ARG A 950 -10.69 1.14 19.08
CA ARG A 950 -10.60 2.36 19.89
C ARG A 950 -9.83 2.09 21.17
N GLY A 951 -9.06 3.08 21.64
CA GLY A 951 -8.25 2.95 22.84
C GLY A 951 -7.29 1.75 22.77
N ARG A 952 -7.39 0.83 23.72
CA ARG A 952 -6.54 -0.37 23.80
C ARG A 952 -6.68 -1.32 22.59
N MET A 953 -7.77 -1.21 21.84
CA MET A 953 -8.04 -2.01 20.65
C MET A 953 -7.41 -1.42 19.38
N TYR A 954 -7.02 -0.14 19.37
CA TYR A 954 -6.37 0.48 18.20
C TYR A 954 -5.04 -0.20 17.84
N PRO A 955 -4.10 -0.42 18.78
CA PRO A 955 -2.88 -1.17 18.47
C PRO A 955 -3.15 -2.60 18.02
N LEU A 956 -4.27 -3.20 18.46
CA LEU A 956 -4.64 -4.53 18.01
C LEU A 956 -5.19 -4.52 16.58
N ALA A 957 -5.95 -3.49 16.21
CA ALA A 957 -6.39 -3.28 14.84
C ALA A 957 -5.21 -3.11 13.87
N LEU A 958 -4.17 -2.37 14.29
CA LEU A 958 -2.89 -2.27 13.58
C LEU A 958 -2.19 -3.64 13.42
N GLU A 959 -2.18 -4.46 14.47
CA GLU A 959 -1.60 -5.81 14.41
C GLU A 959 -2.40 -6.75 13.49
N GLY A 960 -3.74 -6.73 13.56
CA GLY A 960 -4.60 -7.53 12.69
C GLY A 960 -4.42 -7.19 11.21
N ALA A 961 -4.41 -5.88 10.91
CA ALA A 961 -4.08 -5.35 9.60
C ALA A 961 -2.69 -5.79 9.12
N LEU A 962 -1.66 -5.65 9.97
CA LEU A 962 -0.31 -6.10 9.64
C LEU A 962 -0.25 -7.60 9.35
N LYS A 963 -0.91 -8.45 10.14
CA LYS A 963 -0.93 -9.90 9.88
C LYS A 963 -1.59 -10.19 8.54
N LEU A 964 -2.74 -9.59 8.23
CA LEU A 964 -3.39 -9.76 6.92
C LEU A 964 -2.46 -9.35 5.76
N LYS A 965 -1.79 -8.20 5.86
CA LYS A 965 -0.79 -7.77 4.84
C LYS A 965 0.33 -8.79 4.68
N GLU A 966 0.94 -9.22 5.79
CA GLU A 966 2.13 -10.07 5.77
C GLU A 966 1.88 -11.41 5.10
N ILE A 967 0.81 -12.13 5.47
CA ILE A 967 0.66 -13.55 5.06
C ILE A 967 -0.36 -13.77 3.94
N SER A 968 -1.29 -12.85 3.72
CA SER A 968 -2.33 -12.99 2.69
C SER A 968 -2.17 -12.02 1.51
N TYR A 969 -1.26 -11.04 1.64
CA TYR A 969 -1.01 -9.97 0.68
C TYR A 969 -2.24 -9.11 0.35
N ILE A 970 -3.29 -9.18 1.17
CA ILE A 970 -4.40 -8.24 1.14
C ILE A 970 -3.90 -6.91 1.68
N HIS A 971 -4.21 -5.82 0.97
CA HIS A 971 -3.92 -4.49 1.49
C HIS A 971 -4.88 -4.22 2.66
N ALA A 972 -4.41 -4.48 3.89
CA ALA A 972 -5.22 -4.34 5.09
C ALA A 972 -4.75 -3.18 5.97
N GLU A 973 -5.48 -2.08 6.16
CA GLU A 973 -5.02 -0.94 6.97
C GLU A 973 -5.67 -0.87 8.36
N GLY A 974 -4.89 -0.51 9.39
CA GLY A 974 -5.36 -0.41 10.77
C GLY A 974 -5.61 1.05 11.16
N HIS A 975 -6.84 1.40 11.53
CA HIS A 975 -7.20 2.78 11.90
C HIS A 975 -7.76 2.88 13.32
N ALA A 976 -7.54 4.03 13.95
CA ALA A 976 -8.28 4.39 15.16
C ALA A 976 -9.70 4.77 14.75
N SER A 977 -10.73 4.16 15.36
CA SER A 977 -12.11 4.34 14.89
C SER A 977 -12.57 5.81 14.85
N GLY A 978 -12.02 6.65 15.74
CA GLY A 978 -12.35 8.08 15.80
C GLY A 978 -11.74 8.93 14.68
N GLU A 979 -10.69 8.45 14.02
CA GLU A 979 -10.03 9.18 12.91
C GLU A 979 -10.72 8.97 11.57
N LEU A 980 -11.76 8.13 11.54
CA LEU A 980 -12.42 7.70 10.33
C LEU A 980 -12.86 8.88 9.45
N LYS A 981 -13.50 9.89 10.06
CA LYS A 981 -14.01 11.08 9.35
C LYS A 981 -12.92 12.03 8.83
N HIS A 982 -11.67 11.83 9.23
CA HIS A 982 -10.56 12.70 8.84
C HIS A 982 -9.83 12.22 7.57
N GLY A 983 -10.52 11.45 6.71
CA GLY A 983 -10.00 10.97 5.43
C GLY A 983 -10.27 9.48 5.17
N PRO A 984 -9.90 8.55 6.08
CA PRO A 984 -9.99 7.11 5.83
C PRO A 984 -11.39 6.59 5.48
N ILE A 985 -12.45 7.29 5.88
CA ILE A 985 -13.83 6.93 5.52
C ILE A 985 -14.09 6.96 4.01
N ALA A 986 -13.30 7.73 3.24
CA ALA A 986 -13.42 7.78 1.79
C ALA A 986 -13.04 6.46 1.10
N LEU A 987 -12.35 5.56 1.81
CA LEU A 987 -12.01 4.21 1.33
C LEU A 987 -13.15 3.20 1.57
N VAL A 988 -14.23 3.59 2.23
CA VAL A 988 -15.34 2.67 2.54
C VAL A 988 -16.29 2.60 1.35
N ASP A 989 -16.43 1.39 0.79
CA ASP A 989 -17.40 1.05 -0.24
C ASP A 989 -17.94 -0.38 0.00
N PRO A 990 -18.93 -0.86 -0.78
CA PRO A 990 -19.49 -2.22 -0.63
C PRO A 990 -18.54 -3.39 -0.87
N LEU A 991 -17.37 -3.14 -1.47
CA LEU A 991 -16.32 -4.12 -1.77
C LEU A 991 -15.21 -4.13 -0.71
N VAL A 992 -15.08 -3.06 0.09
CA VAL A 992 -14.09 -2.94 1.17
C VAL A 992 -14.66 -3.47 2.48
N PRO A 993 -14.23 -4.66 2.92
CA PRO A 993 -14.60 -5.16 4.22
C PRO A 993 -13.87 -4.47 5.38
N VAL A 994 -14.64 -4.24 6.45
CA VAL A 994 -14.19 -3.57 7.66
C VAL A 994 -14.31 -4.49 8.86
N ILE A 995 -13.19 -4.82 9.49
CA ILE A 995 -13.10 -5.64 10.69
C ILE A 995 -13.12 -4.69 11.90
N VAL A 996 -14.17 -4.75 12.72
CA VAL A 996 -14.33 -3.89 13.89
C VAL A 996 -14.08 -4.69 15.16
N LEU A 997 -13.06 -4.32 15.94
CA LEU A 997 -12.73 -4.95 17.21
C LEU A 997 -13.29 -4.13 18.37
N ALA A 998 -14.48 -4.48 18.86
CA ALA A 998 -15.24 -3.68 19.83
C ALA A 998 -15.77 -4.54 21.01
N PRO A 999 -14.95 -4.84 22.03
CA PRO A 999 -15.46 -5.43 23.28
C PRO A 999 -16.43 -4.48 23.98
N ARG A 1000 -17.37 -5.01 24.78
CA ARG A 1000 -18.27 -4.19 25.57
C ARG A 1000 -17.53 -3.55 26.74
N ASP A 1001 -16.96 -2.38 26.50
CA ASP A 1001 -16.31 -1.54 27.51
C ASP A 1001 -16.80 -0.08 27.46
N GLU A 1002 -16.11 0.81 28.18
CA GLU A 1002 -16.43 2.25 28.26
C GLU A 1002 -16.37 2.99 26.92
N LEU A 1003 -15.77 2.38 25.88
CA LEU A 1003 -15.64 2.95 24.53
C LEU A 1003 -16.56 2.25 23.51
N PHE A 1004 -17.43 1.33 23.96
CA PHE A 1004 -18.25 0.50 23.07
C PHE A 1004 -19.25 1.33 22.25
N GLU A 1005 -20.10 2.14 22.88
CA GLU A 1005 -21.10 3.00 22.20
C GLU A 1005 -20.44 3.89 21.14
N LYS A 1006 -19.28 4.45 21.49
CA LYS A 1006 -18.43 5.24 20.62
C LYS A 1006 -17.88 4.45 19.41
N SER A 1007 -17.60 3.17 19.59
CA SER A 1007 -17.10 2.28 18.53
C SER A 1007 -18.26 1.82 17.63
N VAL A 1008 -19.44 1.56 18.19
CA VAL A 1008 -20.67 1.24 17.45
C VAL A 1008 -21.13 2.43 16.60
N SER A 1009 -21.08 3.65 17.13
CA SER A 1009 -21.39 4.85 16.34
C SER A 1009 -20.47 4.98 15.10
N ASN A 1010 -19.17 4.75 15.25
CA ASN A 1010 -18.26 4.74 14.09
C ASN A 1010 -18.54 3.56 13.15
N MET A 1011 -18.99 2.41 13.66
CA MET A 1011 -19.39 1.26 12.87
C MET A 1011 -20.63 1.55 12.00
N GLN A 1012 -21.64 2.20 12.57
CA GLN A 1012 -22.86 2.59 11.85
C GLN A 1012 -22.54 3.56 10.69
N GLU A 1013 -21.56 4.45 10.87
CA GLU A 1013 -21.10 5.36 9.80
C GLU A 1013 -20.50 4.61 8.60
N VAL A 1014 -19.90 3.44 8.82
CA VAL A 1014 -19.40 2.55 7.75
C VAL A 1014 -20.55 1.92 7.01
N MET A 1015 -21.50 1.37 7.77
CA MET A 1015 -22.64 0.65 7.25
C MET A 1015 -23.51 1.59 6.41
N ALA A 1016 -23.66 2.85 6.84
CA ALA A 1016 -24.34 3.91 6.10
C ALA A 1016 -23.69 4.21 4.72
N ARG A 1017 -22.44 3.81 4.50
CA ARG A 1017 -21.71 3.96 3.23
C ARG A 1017 -21.59 2.64 2.46
N GLY A 1018 -22.35 1.61 2.88
CA GLY A 1018 -22.39 0.30 2.25
C GLY A 1018 -21.23 -0.63 2.63
N GLY A 1019 -20.31 -0.21 3.51
CA GLY A 1019 -19.17 -1.04 3.88
C GLY A 1019 -19.57 -2.30 4.64
N ARG A 1020 -18.96 -3.44 4.28
CA ARG A 1020 -19.26 -4.74 4.89
C ARG A 1020 -18.53 -4.89 6.23
N VAL A 1021 -19.27 -4.81 7.33
CA VAL A 1021 -18.68 -4.88 8.68
C VAL A 1021 -18.66 -6.31 9.22
N LEU A 1022 -17.46 -6.82 9.53
CA LEU A 1022 -17.25 -7.96 10.43
C LEU A 1022 -17.03 -7.45 11.85
N LEU A 1023 -18.03 -7.61 12.72
CA LEU A 1023 -17.96 -7.18 14.11
C LEU A 1023 -17.39 -8.29 15.00
N VAL A 1024 -16.29 -8.01 15.71
CA VAL A 1024 -15.74 -8.88 16.75
C VAL A 1024 -16.03 -8.26 18.11
N THR A 1025 -16.91 -8.88 18.89
CA THR A 1025 -17.40 -8.35 20.16
C THR A 1025 -17.78 -9.48 21.13
N ASP A 1026 -18.07 -9.18 22.39
CA ASP A 1026 -18.58 -10.16 23.35
C ASP A 1026 -20.11 -10.33 23.24
N ARG A 1027 -20.68 -11.25 24.02
CA ARG A 1027 -22.12 -11.55 23.94
C ARG A 1027 -23.00 -10.34 24.24
N ALA A 1028 -22.62 -9.49 25.20
CA ALA A 1028 -23.38 -8.31 25.55
C ALA A 1028 -23.27 -7.25 24.44
N GLY A 1029 -22.06 -7.05 23.89
CA GLY A 1029 -21.86 -6.15 22.76
C GLY A 1029 -22.62 -6.60 21.50
N ALA A 1030 -22.69 -7.89 21.21
CA ALA A 1030 -23.44 -8.41 20.06
C ALA A 1030 -24.95 -8.16 20.16
N GLN A 1031 -25.50 -8.11 21.38
CA GLN A 1031 -26.91 -7.78 21.61
C GLN A 1031 -27.20 -6.28 21.44
N GLU A 1032 -26.20 -5.43 21.69
CA GLU A 1032 -26.35 -3.97 21.71
C GLU A 1032 -25.93 -3.28 20.40
N ALA A 1033 -25.10 -3.92 19.57
CA ALA A 1033 -24.52 -3.32 18.36
C ALA A 1033 -25.52 -3.03 17.21
N GLY A 1034 -26.77 -3.52 17.31
CA GLY A 1034 -27.83 -3.34 16.29
C GLY A 1034 -27.79 -4.35 15.13
N GLU A 1035 -28.80 -4.30 14.27
CA GLU A 1035 -28.91 -5.15 13.06
C GLU A 1035 -28.14 -4.55 11.85
N GLY A 1036 -27.75 -5.39 10.89
CA GLY A 1036 -27.16 -4.96 9.61
C GLY A 1036 -25.65 -5.16 9.45
N VAL A 1037 -24.94 -5.66 10.46
CA VAL A 1037 -23.54 -6.11 10.32
C VAL A 1037 -23.47 -7.33 9.41
N TRP A 1038 -22.44 -7.41 8.56
CA TRP A 1038 -22.29 -8.52 7.62
C TRP A 1038 -22.08 -9.84 8.33
N GLU A 1039 -21.21 -9.86 9.34
CA GLU A 1039 -20.93 -11.03 10.17
C GLU A 1039 -20.57 -10.59 11.59
N THR A 1040 -20.92 -11.40 12.59
CA THR A 1040 -20.56 -11.14 13.99
C THR A 1040 -19.82 -12.32 14.61
N LEU A 1041 -18.60 -12.06 15.10
CA LEU A 1041 -17.82 -13.01 15.86
C LEU A 1041 -17.93 -12.75 17.37
N VAL A 1042 -18.73 -13.59 18.03
CA VAL A 1042 -18.97 -13.50 19.48
C VAL A 1042 -17.83 -14.12 20.28
N MET A 1043 -17.12 -13.26 21.03
CA MET A 1043 -16.01 -13.59 21.91
C MET A 1043 -16.47 -13.88 23.35
N PRO A 1044 -15.72 -14.69 24.12
CA PRO A 1044 -15.94 -14.84 25.55
C PRO A 1044 -15.78 -13.51 26.31
N GLU A 1045 -16.56 -13.33 27.37
CA GLU A 1045 -16.40 -12.18 28.26
C GLU A 1045 -15.02 -12.17 28.92
N ILE A 1046 -14.39 -11.01 28.93
CA ILE A 1046 -13.08 -10.79 29.56
C ILE A 1046 -13.02 -9.40 30.16
N ALA A 1047 -12.25 -9.24 31.24
CA ALA A 1047 -12.04 -7.92 31.80
C ALA A 1047 -11.39 -6.99 30.74
N PRO A 1048 -11.88 -5.74 30.57
CA PRO A 1048 -11.43 -4.84 29.50
C PRO A 1048 -9.91 -4.63 29.42
N LEU A 1049 -9.23 -4.70 30.56
CA LEU A 1049 -7.76 -4.61 30.64
C LEU A 1049 -7.03 -5.69 29.81
N TRP A 1050 -7.63 -6.89 29.73
CA TRP A 1050 -7.06 -8.07 29.08
C TRP A 1050 -7.70 -8.36 27.71
N ALA A 1051 -8.71 -7.60 27.29
CA ALA A 1051 -9.40 -7.79 26.02
C ALA A 1051 -8.45 -7.81 24.80
N PRO A 1052 -7.43 -6.93 24.68
CA PRO A 1052 -6.50 -6.97 23.54
C PRO A 1052 -5.75 -8.30 23.38
N ILE A 1053 -5.65 -9.08 24.46
CA ILE A 1053 -4.96 -10.38 24.47
C ILE A 1053 -5.84 -11.46 23.87
N LEU A 1054 -7.07 -11.55 24.36
CA LEU A 1054 -8.03 -12.53 23.86
C LEU A 1054 -8.43 -12.23 22.41
N TYR A 1055 -8.61 -10.95 22.07
CA TYR A 1055 -9.01 -10.51 20.73
C TYR A 1055 -7.88 -10.58 19.70
N ALA A 1056 -6.63 -10.80 20.11
CA ALA A 1056 -5.54 -11.07 19.17
C ALA A 1056 -5.66 -12.44 18.49
N VAL A 1057 -6.25 -13.43 19.16
CA VAL A 1057 -6.46 -14.78 18.63
C VAL A 1057 -7.35 -14.77 17.37
N PRO A 1058 -8.56 -14.19 17.37
CA PRO A 1058 -9.38 -14.14 16.16
C PRO A 1058 -8.73 -13.31 15.03
N ALA A 1059 -8.04 -12.22 15.34
CA ALA A 1059 -7.32 -11.45 14.32
C ALA A 1059 -6.24 -12.28 13.60
N GLN A 1060 -5.51 -13.13 14.33
CA GLN A 1060 -4.50 -14.03 13.77
C GLN A 1060 -5.12 -15.18 12.99
N LEU A 1061 -6.19 -15.78 13.52
CA LEU A 1061 -6.90 -16.87 12.85
C LEU A 1061 -7.51 -16.38 11.53
N LEU A 1062 -8.10 -15.18 11.53
CA LEU A 1062 -8.62 -14.57 10.32
C LEU A 1062 -7.52 -14.42 9.25
N ALA A 1063 -6.39 -13.82 9.61
CA ALA A 1063 -5.26 -13.70 8.69
C ALA A 1063 -4.75 -15.07 8.19
N TYR A 1064 -4.64 -16.05 9.08
CA TYR A 1064 -4.19 -17.41 8.76
C TYR A 1064 -5.13 -18.09 7.76
N HIS A 1065 -6.43 -18.11 8.05
CA HIS A 1065 -7.41 -18.74 7.18
C HIS A 1065 -7.55 -18.02 5.83
N THR A 1066 -7.42 -16.69 5.80
CA THR A 1066 -7.35 -15.92 4.56
C THR A 1066 -6.15 -16.30 3.70
N ALA A 1067 -4.96 -16.41 4.31
CA ALA A 1067 -3.75 -16.83 3.60
C ALA A 1067 -3.87 -18.25 3.03
N VAL A 1068 -4.40 -19.19 3.84
CA VAL A 1068 -4.68 -20.57 3.39
C VAL A 1068 -5.67 -20.57 2.22
N ALA A 1069 -6.74 -19.78 2.28
CA ALA A 1069 -7.73 -19.69 1.20
C ALA A 1069 -7.14 -19.08 -0.09
N LYS A 1070 -6.20 -18.13 0.04
CA LYS A 1070 -5.49 -17.53 -1.10
C LYS A 1070 -4.35 -18.38 -1.66
N GLY A 1071 -3.98 -19.47 -0.99
CA GLY A 1071 -2.86 -20.33 -1.40
C GLY A 1071 -1.49 -19.66 -1.25
N THR A 1072 -1.37 -18.64 -0.39
CA THR A 1072 -0.09 -17.99 -0.13
C THR A 1072 0.76 -18.81 0.86
N ASP A 1073 2.09 -18.69 0.78
CA ASP A 1073 2.97 -19.32 1.78
C ASP A 1073 2.84 -18.57 3.12
N VAL A 1074 1.94 -19.08 3.97
CA VAL A 1074 1.65 -18.57 5.33
C VAL A 1074 2.91 -18.41 6.17
N ASP A 1075 3.85 -19.29 5.92
CA ASP A 1075 4.95 -19.61 6.79
C ASP A 1075 6.20 -18.84 6.23
N GLN A 1076 6.37 -18.73 4.91
CA GLN A 1076 7.43 -17.93 4.27
C GLN A 1076 6.81 -16.90 3.31
N PRO A 1077 6.21 -15.82 3.85
CA PRO A 1077 5.65 -14.78 3.01
C PRO A 1077 6.75 -14.08 2.20
N ARG A 1078 6.43 -13.76 0.94
CA ARG A 1078 7.33 -13.13 -0.02
C ARG A 1078 7.89 -11.81 0.53
N ASN A 1079 9.12 -11.48 0.17
CA ASN A 1079 9.80 -10.22 0.51
C ASN A 1079 9.98 -9.97 2.02
N LEU A 1080 9.69 -10.96 2.87
CA LEU A 1080 9.81 -10.86 4.31
C LEU A 1080 10.79 -11.89 4.86
N ALA A 1081 11.50 -11.48 5.91
CA ALA A 1081 12.34 -12.33 6.73
C ALA A 1081 11.88 -12.23 8.20
N LYS A 1082 12.07 -13.29 8.98
CA LYS A 1082 11.62 -13.36 10.38
C LYS A 1082 12.22 -12.27 11.28
N SER A 1083 13.40 -11.78 10.94
CA SER A 1083 14.08 -10.72 11.67
C SER A 1083 14.71 -9.76 10.67
N VAL A 1084 14.25 -8.51 10.62
CA VAL A 1084 14.98 -7.48 9.88
C VAL A 1084 16.16 -7.10 10.74
N THR A 1085 17.33 -7.54 10.31
CA THR A 1085 18.55 -7.08 10.94
C THR A 1085 19.14 -5.89 10.18
N VAL A 1086 18.75 -5.60 8.90
CA VAL A 1086 19.52 -4.83 7.84
C VAL A 1086 19.16 -3.38 7.84
N GLU A 1087 20.16 -2.52 7.64
CA GLU A 1087 20.00 -1.17 7.07
C GLU A 1087 21.34 -0.62 6.59
#